data_AF-A0A9P6XJG8-F1
#
_entry.id   AF-A0A9P6XJG8-F1
#
_cell.length_a   1.000
_cell.length_b   1.000
_cell.length_c   1.000
_cell.angle_alpha   90.00
_cell.angle_beta   90.00
_cell.angle_gamma   90.00
#
_symmetry.space_group_name_H-M   'P 1'
#
loop_
_entity.id
_entity.type
_entity.pdbx_description
1 polymer ?
#
loop_
_entity_poly.entity_id
_entity_poly.type
_entity_poly.pdbx_seq_one_letter_code
_entity_poly.pdbx_strand_id
1 'polypeptide(L)'
;MDKSFGSLLRHSRLASYDRTIEQVYKIPKNSKKLGDWGLKRNLPTVIRTPHVIVRSLDTAEHQTPWISGESKVLFVKRWKENFPNSRKPTSRSEDVQYNIASMTPAEFQRFLKTIEKQKAPKFKEAILRKEAVPEQVFEYLKVNVASDNKGEGVVGPTYSEYQTEWDYPVEGRLLNMLRRAEGHAVGVGGVVAYLPRRHTLGLKTAVDRKVRTFYVQQAEIDEEGKPRVIVTPRHKNTSLSVAMLNGYESSESQDYTSYGKNRTTFMTADDMWKSQSNNRRPTERPQSEDNIKPNPEHTDLMSPLGLVFSTLALLSVDIFLVSATVDPSTGTKREWATPEVLIEMTNITRIVYYAFYGTITIFCFFLIPFAYFFYEEYDEDQSSNDRIYGALKYTSFFVIISILLLIFGLFLKPTSKPPKIDLDWFKKLLTENYGEKTISFILATLILLGMLVFIGYTAPGLSLLPIDMIKGKKGLEEEGEDVENRLIASRERQRAIKVKYGNKSVPVKEQRELDRLEDEERILSRRLTSIQQYKSSTIYKVFYIVRPFEIILGVILLCTTLVITVSIFMTIVDKIANAICGSQCGYVINHPKLFNPINFIFVNLSKIFPLDYMFMVCLIVYFFLATMSGIVHVGIRFLWINLYSIKKGATAPQALLVSAVLLTLSLLALNYTMTTTVAPGYAHFGSQVYCNQTILDGVRDCTENKEMIVPCDIYGPTDICTPTVSSTMIDKIIVNTPFFGVFFYYSQWIFLAVFGLGFLVALFKRPRNNSTQDDLQELDEEEENLLSQRNSSYHAT
;
A
#
# COMPACT_ATOMS: atom_id res chain seq x y z
N MET A 1 1.47 -41.75 -33.11
CA MET A 1 0.90 -41.37 -31.80
C MET A 1 -0.60 -41.51 -31.91
N ASP A 2 -1.14 -42.61 -31.40
CA ASP A 2 -2.58 -42.81 -31.38
C ASP A 2 -3.22 -41.70 -30.54
N LYS A 3 -4.09 -40.90 -31.17
CA LYS A 3 -4.87 -39.81 -30.54
C LYS A 3 -6.00 -40.37 -29.67
N SER A 4 -5.75 -41.45 -28.93
CA SER A 4 -6.72 -42.03 -28.03
C SER A 4 -6.74 -41.27 -26.71
N PHE A 5 -7.91 -41.19 -26.08
CA PHE A 5 -8.05 -40.60 -24.74
C PHE A 5 -7.09 -41.23 -23.73
N GLY A 6 -6.87 -42.55 -23.81
CA GLY A 6 -5.93 -43.25 -22.94
C GLY A 6 -4.48 -42.77 -23.08
N SER A 7 -4.05 -42.46 -24.30
CA SER A 7 -2.72 -41.88 -24.57
C SER A 7 -2.60 -40.47 -23.95
N LEU A 8 -3.60 -39.61 -24.16
CA LEU A 8 -3.63 -38.26 -23.57
C LEU A 8 -3.66 -38.30 -22.03
N LEU A 9 -4.45 -39.20 -21.45
CA LEU A 9 -4.52 -39.38 -20.00
C LEU A 9 -3.16 -39.83 -19.44
N ARG A 10 -2.50 -40.79 -20.09
CA ARG A 10 -1.16 -41.28 -19.69
C ARG A 10 -0.10 -40.17 -19.68
N HIS A 11 -0.21 -39.19 -20.59
CA HIS A 11 0.70 -38.05 -20.67
C HIS A 11 0.21 -36.81 -19.91
N SER A 12 -0.93 -36.88 -19.22
CA SER A 12 -1.47 -35.77 -18.45
C SER A 12 -0.70 -35.56 -17.15
N ARG A 13 -0.73 -34.33 -16.61
CA ARG A 13 -0.14 -34.02 -15.29
C ARG A 13 -0.85 -34.79 -14.16
N LEU A 14 -2.14 -35.09 -14.31
CA LEU A 14 -2.89 -35.86 -13.32
C LEU A 14 -2.39 -37.31 -13.23
N ALA A 15 -1.90 -37.91 -14.32
CA ALA A 15 -1.33 -39.26 -14.29
C ALA A 15 0.00 -39.37 -13.54
N SER A 16 0.67 -38.24 -13.25
CA SER A 16 1.86 -38.22 -12.39
C SER A 16 1.53 -38.28 -10.89
N TYR A 17 0.25 -38.15 -10.52
CA TYR A 17 -0.19 -38.24 -9.14
C TYR A 17 -0.01 -39.66 -8.58
N ASP A 18 0.69 -39.78 -7.46
CA ASP A 18 0.83 -41.02 -6.70
C ASP A 18 0.45 -40.77 -5.24
N ARG A 19 -0.52 -41.55 -4.73
CA ARG A 19 -1.00 -41.45 -3.34
C ARG A 19 0.05 -41.85 -2.30
N THR A 20 1.08 -42.60 -2.70
CA THR A 20 2.14 -43.08 -1.80
C THR A 20 3.22 -42.02 -1.56
N ILE A 21 3.26 -40.99 -2.42
CA ILE A 21 4.25 -39.92 -2.38
C ILE A 21 3.55 -38.65 -1.93
N GLU A 22 4.05 -38.01 -0.87
CA GLU A 22 3.54 -36.71 -0.41
C GLU A 22 4.05 -35.56 -1.29
N GLN A 23 3.68 -35.57 -2.57
CA GLN A 23 4.06 -34.56 -3.55
C GLN A 23 3.37 -33.22 -3.25
N VAL A 24 4.13 -32.13 -3.40
CA VAL A 24 3.62 -30.77 -3.28
C VAL A 24 3.25 -30.23 -4.66
N TYR A 25 2.02 -29.75 -4.79
CA TYR A 25 1.50 -29.10 -5.99
C TYR A 25 1.46 -27.58 -5.79
N LYS A 26 1.84 -26.82 -6.82
CA LYS A 26 1.78 -25.35 -6.88
C LYS A 26 0.79 -24.93 -7.97
N ILE A 27 0.05 -23.86 -7.73
CA ILE A 27 -0.88 -23.28 -8.71
C ILE A 27 -0.61 -21.80 -8.99
N PRO A 28 -1.01 -21.28 -10.17
CA PRO A 28 -0.98 -19.85 -10.47
C PRO A 28 -1.96 -19.05 -9.61
N LYS A 29 -1.67 -17.75 -9.41
CA LYS A 29 -2.52 -16.84 -8.62
C LYS A 29 -3.98 -16.76 -9.15
N ASN A 30 -4.17 -16.82 -10.47
CA ASN A 30 -5.50 -16.73 -11.09
C ASN A 30 -6.36 -17.95 -10.78
N SER A 31 -5.82 -19.16 -10.98
CA SER A 31 -6.52 -20.42 -10.65
C SER A 31 -6.80 -20.53 -9.14
N LYS A 32 -5.90 -19.99 -8.31
CA LYS A 32 -6.09 -19.93 -6.85
C LYS A 32 -7.31 -19.13 -6.44
N LYS A 33 -7.59 -17.98 -7.08
CA LYS A 33 -8.80 -17.17 -6.81
C LYS A 33 -10.08 -17.97 -7.05
N LEU A 34 -10.05 -18.89 -8.02
CA LEU A 34 -11.17 -19.77 -8.37
C LEU A 34 -11.20 -21.06 -7.55
N GLY A 35 -10.15 -21.35 -6.77
CA GLY A 35 -9.98 -22.63 -6.10
C GLY A 35 -9.73 -23.79 -7.08
N ASP A 36 -9.33 -23.51 -8.32
CA ASP A 36 -9.03 -24.53 -9.32
C ASP A 36 -7.58 -25.01 -9.18
N TRP A 37 -7.42 -26.27 -8.77
CA TRP A 37 -6.12 -26.92 -8.60
C TRP A 37 -5.81 -27.94 -9.69
N GLY A 38 -6.63 -28.05 -10.74
CA GLY A 38 -6.50 -29.10 -11.75
C GLY A 38 -6.75 -30.51 -11.19
N LEU A 39 -7.51 -30.61 -10.10
CA LEU A 39 -7.91 -31.86 -9.45
C LEU A 39 -9.32 -32.25 -9.88
N LYS A 40 -9.84 -33.36 -9.36
CA LYS A 40 -11.22 -33.81 -9.64
C LYS A 40 -12.28 -32.77 -9.25
N ARG A 41 -12.01 -31.97 -8.21
CA ARG A 41 -12.88 -30.91 -7.70
C ARG A 41 -12.04 -29.68 -7.34
N ASN A 42 -12.66 -28.51 -7.36
CA ASN A 42 -12.04 -27.29 -6.85
C ASN A 42 -11.87 -27.39 -5.33
N LEU A 43 -10.74 -26.89 -4.84
CA LEU A 43 -10.48 -26.77 -3.40
C LEU A 43 -11.04 -25.44 -2.88
N PRO A 44 -11.29 -25.31 -1.57
CA PRO A 44 -11.78 -24.07 -0.97
C PRO A 44 -10.85 -22.87 -1.25
N THR A 45 -11.43 -21.71 -1.57
CA THR A 45 -10.70 -20.45 -1.79
C THR A 45 -10.06 -19.88 -0.52
N VAL A 46 -10.42 -20.44 0.65
CA VAL A 46 -9.84 -20.10 1.97
C VAL A 46 -8.35 -20.51 2.06
N ILE A 47 -7.87 -21.38 1.17
CA ILE A 47 -6.48 -21.82 1.16
C ILE A 47 -5.55 -20.65 0.78
N ARG A 48 -4.88 -20.07 1.78
CA ARG A 48 -3.96 -18.93 1.59
C ARG A 48 -2.60 -19.35 1.01
N THR A 49 -2.17 -20.60 1.16
CA THR A 49 -0.88 -21.06 0.63
C THR A 49 -1.00 -21.48 -0.85
N PRO A 50 -0.02 -21.14 -1.71
CA PRO A 50 -0.02 -21.60 -3.09
C PRO A 50 0.47 -23.05 -3.24
N HIS A 51 0.90 -23.69 -2.15
CA HIS A 51 1.42 -25.05 -2.11
C HIS A 51 0.52 -25.99 -1.30
N VAL A 52 0.12 -27.11 -1.89
CA VAL A 52 -0.76 -28.11 -1.27
C VAL A 52 -0.26 -29.53 -1.54
N ILE A 53 -0.41 -30.41 -0.56
CA ILE A 53 -0.22 -31.85 -0.67
C ILE A 53 -1.60 -32.49 -0.72
N VAL A 54 -1.83 -33.37 -1.70
CA VAL A 54 -3.09 -34.08 -1.90
C VAL A 54 -2.90 -35.54 -1.53
N ARG A 55 -3.67 -36.06 -0.56
CA ARG A 55 -3.57 -37.47 -0.11
C ARG A 55 -4.41 -38.44 -0.94
N SER A 56 -5.56 -37.96 -1.42
CA SER A 56 -6.45 -38.67 -2.33
C SER A 56 -7.12 -37.67 -3.24
N LEU A 57 -7.37 -38.04 -4.50
CA LEU A 57 -8.14 -37.21 -5.44
C LEU A 57 -9.61 -37.10 -5.02
N ASP A 58 -10.15 -38.15 -4.39
CA ASP A 58 -11.52 -38.22 -3.90
C ASP A 58 -11.60 -39.22 -2.74
N THR A 59 -12.52 -38.99 -1.81
CA THR A 59 -12.81 -39.90 -0.69
C THR A 59 -14.27 -40.34 -0.73
N ALA A 60 -14.66 -41.27 0.15
CA ALA A 60 -16.06 -41.69 0.28
C ALA A 60 -16.98 -40.52 0.67
N GLU A 61 -16.44 -39.51 1.35
CA GLU A 61 -17.13 -38.27 1.72
C GLU A 61 -17.23 -37.27 0.57
N HIS A 62 -16.79 -37.63 -0.64
CA HIS A 62 -16.72 -36.77 -1.82
C HIS A 62 -15.84 -35.52 -1.63
N GLN A 63 -14.75 -35.67 -0.87
CA GLN A 63 -13.79 -34.60 -0.60
C GLN A 63 -12.39 -34.96 -1.11
N THR A 64 -11.63 -33.94 -1.45
CA THR A 64 -10.21 -34.07 -1.80
C THR A 64 -9.38 -33.67 -0.56
N PRO A 65 -8.91 -34.63 0.26
CA PRO A 65 -8.17 -34.34 1.47
C PRO A 65 -6.83 -33.70 1.13
N TRP A 66 -6.62 -32.48 1.64
CA TRP A 66 -5.47 -31.65 1.35
C TRP A 66 -4.79 -31.16 2.63
N ILE A 67 -3.48 -30.93 2.55
CA ILE A 67 -2.65 -30.38 3.63
C ILE A 67 -1.77 -29.28 3.05
N SER A 68 -1.45 -28.25 3.83
CA SER A 68 -0.50 -27.23 3.40
C SER A 68 0.88 -27.83 3.11
N GLY A 69 1.38 -27.64 1.89
CA GLY A 69 2.72 -28.06 1.47
C GLY A 69 3.80 -27.02 1.72
N GLU A 70 3.43 -25.83 2.21
CA GLU A 70 4.31 -24.67 2.35
C GLU A 70 5.53 -24.97 3.24
N SER A 71 5.32 -25.68 4.35
CA SER A 71 6.38 -26.03 5.29
C SER A 71 7.51 -26.83 4.63
N LYS A 72 7.18 -27.77 3.73
CA LYS A 72 8.16 -28.58 3.00
C LYS A 72 8.94 -27.77 1.99
N VAL A 73 8.27 -26.88 1.25
CA VAL A 73 8.91 -26.01 0.25
C VAL A 73 9.84 -25.02 0.94
N LEU A 74 9.37 -24.37 2.00
CA LEU A 74 10.18 -23.43 2.79
C LEU A 74 11.36 -24.14 3.47
N PHE A 75 11.19 -25.37 3.95
CA PHE A 75 12.29 -26.17 4.49
C PHE A 75 13.40 -26.35 3.44
N VAL A 76 13.04 -26.77 2.21
CA VAL A 76 14.03 -26.97 1.13
C VAL A 76 14.72 -25.66 0.76
N LYS A 77 13.98 -24.55 0.67
CA LYS A 77 14.55 -23.22 0.39
C LYS A 77 15.53 -22.78 1.48
N ARG A 78 15.10 -22.83 2.74
CA ARG A 78 15.93 -22.45 3.89
C ARG A 78 17.14 -23.36 4.05
N TRP A 79 17.02 -24.66 3.73
CA TRP A 79 18.17 -25.57 3.73
C TRP A 79 19.21 -25.16 2.69
N LYS A 80 18.78 -24.86 1.46
CA LYS A 80 19.69 -24.43 0.38
C LYS A 80 20.36 -23.10 0.70
N GLU A 81 19.63 -22.16 1.30
CA GLU A 81 20.15 -20.85 1.69
C GLU A 81 21.14 -20.94 2.85
N ASN A 82 20.81 -21.68 3.91
CA ASN A 82 21.63 -21.74 5.12
C ASN A 82 22.71 -22.83 5.09
N PHE A 83 22.59 -23.85 4.26
CA PHE A 83 23.50 -25.01 4.23
C PHE A 83 23.94 -25.38 2.80
N PRO A 84 24.59 -24.47 2.05
CA PRO A 84 25.02 -24.73 0.68
C PRO A 84 26.03 -25.89 0.57
N ASN A 85 26.83 -26.11 1.61
CA ASN A 85 27.83 -27.19 1.69
C ASN A 85 27.28 -28.56 2.07
N SER A 86 25.97 -28.73 2.12
CA SER A 86 25.40 -30.04 2.47
C SER A 86 25.83 -31.09 1.46
N ARG A 87 26.24 -32.27 1.93
CA ARG A 87 26.70 -33.37 1.06
C ARG A 87 25.65 -33.72 0.01
N LYS A 88 26.10 -33.93 -1.22
CA LYS A 88 25.26 -34.43 -2.31
C LYS A 88 24.78 -35.84 -1.99
N PRO A 89 23.56 -36.21 -2.42
CA PRO A 89 23.12 -37.60 -2.34
C PRO A 89 24.05 -38.51 -3.14
N THR A 90 24.35 -39.69 -2.59
CA THR A 90 24.97 -40.77 -3.36
C THR A 90 24.01 -41.25 -4.44
N SER A 91 24.51 -41.52 -5.64
CA SER A 91 23.71 -42.08 -6.71
C SER A 91 23.14 -43.43 -6.29
N ARG A 92 21.83 -43.63 -6.44
CA ARG A 92 21.20 -44.93 -6.22
C ARG A 92 21.80 -45.95 -7.19
N SER A 93 22.17 -47.13 -6.71
CA SER A 93 22.52 -48.24 -7.60
C SER A 93 21.29 -48.64 -8.42
N GLU A 94 21.45 -48.82 -9.74
CA GLU A 94 20.36 -49.29 -10.61
C GLU A 94 19.85 -50.69 -10.20
N ASP A 95 20.71 -51.46 -9.55
CA ASP A 95 20.40 -52.78 -9.02
C ASP A 95 19.83 -52.72 -7.61
N VAL A 96 18.64 -53.32 -7.43
CA VAL A 96 18.01 -53.55 -6.12
C VAL A 96 18.83 -54.59 -5.36
N GLN A 97 19.56 -54.15 -4.34
CA GLN A 97 20.30 -55.02 -3.43
C GLN A 97 19.49 -55.25 -2.16
N TYR A 98 19.41 -56.50 -1.70
CA TYR A 98 18.72 -56.84 -0.45
C TYR A 98 19.73 -56.83 0.71
N ASN A 99 19.56 -55.96 1.70
CA ASN A 99 20.41 -55.98 2.89
C ASN A 99 19.84 -56.93 3.96
N ILE A 100 20.42 -58.13 4.07
CA ILE A 100 20.00 -59.14 5.06
C ILE A 100 20.23 -58.64 6.50
N ALA A 101 21.30 -57.87 6.74
CA ALA A 101 21.64 -57.39 8.08
C ALA A 101 20.59 -56.41 8.64
N SER A 102 19.84 -55.71 7.76
CA SER A 102 18.77 -54.78 8.14
C SER A 102 17.39 -55.44 8.30
N MET A 103 17.22 -56.66 7.79
CA MET A 103 15.92 -57.34 7.78
C MET A 103 15.54 -57.84 9.17
N THR A 104 14.26 -57.70 9.51
CA THR A 104 13.72 -58.41 10.67
C THR A 104 13.69 -59.93 10.42
N PRO A 105 13.69 -60.77 11.48
CA PRO A 105 13.64 -62.23 11.30
C PRO A 105 12.44 -62.72 10.47
N ALA A 106 11.30 -62.03 10.56
CA ALA A 106 10.11 -62.36 9.78
C ALA A 106 10.23 -61.97 8.30
N GLU A 107 10.81 -60.80 8.01
CA GLU A 107 11.11 -60.37 6.64
C GLU A 107 12.14 -61.29 5.99
N PHE A 108 13.16 -61.70 6.74
CA PHE A 108 14.18 -62.63 6.28
C PHE A 108 13.57 -63.99 5.91
N GLN A 109 12.67 -64.54 6.73
CA GLN A 109 11.97 -65.80 6.40
C GLN A 109 11.08 -65.68 5.15
N ARG A 110 10.39 -64.54 4.97
CA ARG A 110 9.60 -64.27 3.76
C ARG A 110 10.51 -64.17 2.53
N PHE A 111 11.64 -63.49 2.66
CA PHE A 111 12.64 -63.35 1.63
C PHE A 111 13.19 -64.70 1.17
N LEU A 112 13.54 -65.59 2.11
CA LEU A 112 13.99 -66.96 1.81
C LEU A 112 12.93 -67.76 1.02
N LYS A 113 11.66 -67.72 1.44
CA LYS A 113 10.57 -68.40 0.72
C LYS A 113 10.40 -67.88 -0.72
N THR A 114 10.55 -66.57 -0.92
CA THR A 114 10.47 -65.96 -2.26
C THR A 114 11.64 -66.41 -3.14
N ILE A 115 12.86 -66.44 -2.59
CA ILE A 115 14.06 -66.91 -3.30
C ILE A 115 13.93 -68.38 -3.68
N GLU A 116 13.53 -69.22 -2.74
CA GLU A 116 13.36 -70.66 -2.93
C GLU A 116 12.42 -70.96 -4.10
N LYS A 117 11.32 -70.21 -4.20
CA LYS A 117 10.31 -70.38 -5.24
C LYS A 117 10.72 -69.82 -6.61
N GLN A 118 11.34 -68.64 -6.65
CA GLN A 118 11.51 -67.89 -7.91
C GLN A 118 12.94 -67.90 -8.48
N LYS A 119 13.95 -67.84 -7.60
CA LYS A 119 15.35 -67.64 -8.00
C LYS A 119 16.19 -68.91 -7.89
N ALA A 120 15.89 -69.80 -6.95
CA ALA A 120 16.60 -71.07 -6.75
C ALA A 120 16.61 -72.00 -7.99
N PRO A 121 15.49 -72.25 -8.70
CA PRO A 121 15.53 -73.12 -9.89
C PRO A 121 16.35 -72.49 -11.02
N LYS A 122 16.20 -71.18 -11.25
CA LYS A 122 16.97 -70.42 -12.25
C LYS A 122 18.47 -70.41 -11.96
N PHE A 123 18.86 -70.33 -10.69
CA PHE A 123 20.26 -70.39 -10.28
C PHE A 123 20.85 -71.79 -10.51
N LYS A 124 20.10 -72.85 -10.20
CA LYS A 124 20.52 -74.23 -10.49
C LYS A 124 20.72 -74.46 -11.99
N GLU A 125 19.83 -73.93 -12.84
CA GLU A 125 19.98 -73.95 -14.29
C GLU A 125 21.21 -73.16 -14.77
N ALA A 126 21.49 -72.00 -14.18
CA ALA A 126 22.67 -71.18 -14.50
C ALA A 126 24.00 -71.89 -14.14
N ILE A 127 24.04 -72.65 -13.03
CA ILE A 127 25.20 -73.49 -12.68
C ILE A 127 25.39 -74.60 -13.71
N LEU A 128 24.31 -75.27 -14.13
CA LEU A 128 24.36 -76.31 -15.17
C LEU A 128 24.86 -75.77 -16.52
N ARG A 129 24.53 -74.53 -16.85
CA ARG A 129 25.00 -73.81 -18.05
C ARG A 129 26.42 -73.24 -17.92
N LYS A 130 27.07 -73.40 -16.76
CA LYS A 130 28.39 -72.81 -16.42
C LYS A 130 28.42 -71.28 -16.49
N GLU A 131 27.27 -70.62 -16.34
CA GLU A 131 27.15 -69.16 -16.32
C GLU A 131 27.41 -68.58 -14.91
N ALA A 132 27.32 -69.40 -13.86
CA ALA A 132 27.56 -69.00 -12.47
C ALA A 132 28.24 -70.13 -11.66
N VAL A 133 29.05 -69.74 -10.66
CA VAL A 133 29.69 -70.66 -9.71
C VAL A 133 28.85 -70.75 -8.43
N PRO A 134 28.76 -71.92 -7.75
CA PRO A 134 28.04 -72.03 -6.47
C PRO A 134 28.49 -71.06 -5.37
N GLU A 135 29.73 -70.57 -5.43
CA GLU A 135 30.25 -69.57 -4.48
C GLU A 135 29.65 -68.16 -4.71
N GLN A 136 29.14 -67.89 -5.91
CA GLN A 136 28.54 -66.60 -6.30
C GLN A 136 27.05 -66.47 -5.96
N VAL A 137 26.52 -67.33 -5.08
CA VAL A 137 25.11 -67.30 -4.65
C VAL A 137 24.69 -65.92 -4.17
N PHE A 138 25.50 -65.26 -3.34
CA PHE A 138 25.16 -63.94 -2.80
C PHE A 138 25.16 -62.84 -3.86
N GLU A 139 26.08 -62.89 -4.82
CA GLU A 139 26.17 -61.96 -5.94
C GLU A 139 24.99 -62.15 -6.90
N TYR A 140 24.65 -63.40 -7.24
CA TYR A 140 23.50 -63.72 -8.07
C TYR A 140 22.17 -63.32 -7.43
N LEU A 141 22.05 -63.51 -6.11
CA LEU A 141 20.88 -63.09 -5.35
C LEU A 141 20.84 -61.57 -5.12
N LYS A 142 21.92 -60.84 -5.42
CA LYS A 142 22.13 -59.41 -5.17
C LYS A 142 21.91 -59.05 -3.70
N VAL A 143 22.55 -59.81 -2.82
CA VAL A 143 22.42 -59.68 -1.37
C VAL A 143 23.64 -58.96 -0.79
N ASN A 144 23.39 -57.97 0.06
CA ASN A 144 24.42 -57.34 0.88
C ASN A 144 24.32 -57.84 2.33
N VAL A 145 25.46 -58.14 2.94
CA VAL A 145 25.59 -58.60 4.34
C VAL A 145 26.30 -57.53 5.20
N ALA A 146 26.83 -56.47 4.57
CA ALA A 146 27.45 -55.38 5.30
C ALA A 146 26.40 -54.54 6.06
N SER A 147 26.78 -54.08 7.26
CA SER A 147 25.97 -53.16 8.06
C SER A 147 25.86 -51.74 7.49
N ASP A 148 26.64 -51.44 6.45
CA ASP A 148 26.74 -50.11 5.84
C ASP A 148 25.67 -49.96 4.74
N ASN A 149 24.61 -49.21 5.02
CA ASN A 149 23.41 -49.04 4.19
C ASN A 149 23.56 -47.94 3.12
N LYS A 150 24.73 -47.86 2.47
CA LYS A 150 25.09 -46.75 1.55
C LYS A 150 24.22 -46.59 0.29
N GLY A 151 23.30 -47.53 0.02
CA GLY A 151 22.50 -47.58 -1.21
C GLY A 151 21.02 -47.18 -1.08
N GLU A 152 20.45 -47.11 0.13
CA GLU A 152 19.01 -46.82 0.35
C GLU A 152 18.74 -45.51 1.10
N GLY A 153 19.78 -44.74 1.44
CA GLY A 153 19.65 -43.50 2.20
C GLY A 153 18.81 -42.42 1.51
N VAL A 154 18.10 -41.62 2.32
CA VAL A 154 17.31 -40.49 1.84
C VAL A 154 18.18 -39.46 1.12
N VAL A 155 17.78 -39.11 -0.10
CA VAL A 155 18.48 -38.14 -0.96
C VAL A 155 18.35 -36.74 -0.35
N GLY A 156 19.49 -36.07 -0.12
CA GLY A 156 19.51 -34.68 0.35
C GLY A 156 18.96 -33.68 -0.69
N PRO A 157 18.45 -32.50 -0.27
CA PRO A 157 17.77 -31.53 -1.14
C PRO A 157 18.72 -30.67 -2.00
N THR A 158 20.04 -30.85 -1.88
CA THR A 158 21.06 -30.02 -2.52
C THR A 158 21.79 -30.83 -3.60
N TYR A 159 21.85 -30.27 -4.80
CA TYR A 159 22.50 -30.86 -5.98
C TYR A 159 23.74 -30.08 -6.44
N SER A 160 24.12 -29.01 -5.73
CA SER A 160 25.25 -28.16 -6.11
C SER A 160 26.59 -28.85 -5.83
N GLU A 161 27.51 -28.76 -6.79
CA GLU A 161 28.91 -29.20 -6.64
C GLU A 161 29.80 -28.10 -6.07
N TYR A 162 29.25 -26.91 -5.84
CA TYR A 162 29.98 -25.76 -5.31
C TYR A 162 30.41 -26.02 -3.86
N GLN A 163 31.71 -26.14 -3.64
CA GLN A 163 32.31 -26.29 -2.32
C GLN A 163 32.62 -24.89 -1.77
N THR A 164 31.78 -24.42 -0.84
CA THR A 164 32.10 -23.24 -0.01
C THR A 164 33.04 -23.68 1.11
N GLU A 165 33.90 -22.81 1.61
CA GLU A 165 34.68 -23.14 2.82
C GLU A 165 33.75 -23.36 4.02
N TRP A 166 34.11 -24.28 4.92
CA TRP A 166 33.41 -24.46 6.19
C TRP A 166 33.63 -23.24 7.10
N ASP A 167 32.81 -23.06 8.13
CA ASP A 167 32.82 -21.90 9.04
C ASP A 167 32.24 -20.59 8.47
N TYR A 168 31.21 -20.66 7.62
CA TYR A 168 30.41 -19.50 7.25
C TYR A 168 29.33 -19.16 8.31
N PRO A 169 28.96 -17.88 8.47
CA PRO A 169 28.01 -17.44 9.49
C PRO A 169 26.56 -17.76 9.11
N VAL A 170 25.78 -18.20 10.09
CA VAL A 170 24.32 -18.41 10.04
C VAL A 170 23.66 -17.84 11.29
N GLU A 171 22.47 -17.28 11.12
CA GLU A 171 21.72 -16.74 12.25
C GLU A 171 20.83 -17.82 12.88
N GLY A 172 20.89 -17.92 14.21
CA GLY A 172 20.12 -18.90 14.95
C GLY A 172 19.72 -18.46 16.34
N ARG A 173 18.86 -19.25 16.98
CA ARG A 173 18.42 -19.04 18.37
C ARG A 173 18.81 -20.22 19.23
N LEU A 174 19.31 -19.96 20.43
CA LEU A 174 19.61 -21.01 21.39
C LEU A 174 18.31 -21.60 21.94
N LEU A 175 18.13 -22.90 21.78
CA LEU A 175 16.99 -23.65 22.30
C LEU A 175 17.40 -24.34 23.61
N ASN A 176 16.79 -25.48 23.89
CA ASN A 176 17.01 -26.24 25.12
C ASN A 176 18.35 -26.98 25.13
N MET A 177 18.84 -27.26 26.34
CA MET A 177 19.98 -28.15 26.55
C MET A 177 19.61 -29.60 26.22
N LEU A 178 20.44 -30.26 25.41
CA LEU A 178 20.27 -31.66 25.03
C LEU A 178 20.86 -32.56 26.14
N ARG A 179 19.99 -33.10 26.99
CA ARG A 179 20.39 -33.97 28.11
C ARG A 179 21.15 -35.23 27.69
N ARG A 180 20.91 -35.76 26.49
CA ARG A 180 21.45 -37.04 26.01
C ARG A 180 22.77 -36.92 25.22
N ALA A 181 23.07 -35.74 24.68
CA ALA A 181 24.19 -35.52 23.77
C ALA A 181 25.29 -34.60 24.36
N GLU A 182 25.12 -34.08 25.57
CA GLU A 182 26.01 -33.10 26.20
C GLU A 182 26.25 -31.86 25.31
N GLY A 183 25.22 -31.02 25.14
CA GLY A 183 25.31 -29.77 24.37
C GLY A 183 23.99 -28.98 24.37
N HIS A 184 23.87 -28.00 23.47
CA HIS A 184 22.64 -27.21 23.28
C HIS A 184 22.05 -27.43 21.88
N ALA A 185 20.73 -27.34 21.77
CA ALA A 185 20.07 -27.24 20.48
C ALA A 185 20.05 -25.77 20.01
N VAL A 186 20.27 -25.53 18.73
CA VAL A 186 20.22 -24.20 18.10
C VAL A 186 19.24 -24.27 16.94
N GLY A 187 18.23 -23.40 16.91
CA GLY A 187 17.31 -23.29 15.79
C GLY A 187 17.88 -22.38 14.71
N VAL A 188 18.17 -22.91 13.52
CA VAL A 188 18.68 -22.17 12.35
C VAL A 188 17.72 -22.40 11.20
N GLY A 189 16.99 -21.37 10.76
CA GLY A 189 16.11 -21.47 9.58
C GLY A 189 15.05 -22.59 9.62
N GLY A 190 14.60 -23.03 10.80
CA GLY A 190 13.67 -24.16 10.95
C GLY A 190 14.34 -25.55 11.05
N VAL A 191 15.67 -25.60 11.01
CA VAL A 191 16.49 -26.79 11.29
C VAL A 191 17.00 -26.72 12.73
N VAL A 192 17.00 -27.86 13.43
CA VAL A 192 17.60 -27.98 14.76
C VAL A 192 19.05 -28.42 14.61
N ALA A 193 19.98 -27.48 14.78
CA ALA A 193 21.40 -27.72 14.80
C ALA A 193 21.91 -28.06 16.21
N TYR A 194 23.01 -28.80 16.28
CA TYR A 194 23.68 -29.21 17.50
C TYR A 194 24.87 -28.29 17.80
N LEU A 195 24.90 -27.77 19.03
CA LEU A 195 26.01 -26.99 19.58
C LEU A 195 26.75 -27.83 20.64
N PRO A 196 27.99 -28.29 20.38
CA PRO A 196 28.75 -29.13 21.30
C PRO A 196 29.10 -28.45 22.63
N ARG A 197 29.09 -29.19 23.75
CA ARG A 197 29.36 -28.65 25.10
C ARG A 197 30.67 -27.88 25.25
N ARG A 198 31.73 -28.26 24.52
CA ARG A 198 33.03 -27.56 24.53
C ARG A 198 32.93 -26.07 24.15
N HIS A 199 31.89 -25.70 23.40
CA HIS A 199 31.62 -24.31 22.99
C HIS A 199 30.52 -23.63 23.82
N THR A 200 30.05 -24.27 24.90
CA THR A 200 28.91 -23.80 25.70
C THR A 200 29.29 -23.27 27.08
N LEU A 201 30.58 -23.23 27.40
CA LEU A 201 31.11 -22.73 28.66
C LEU A 201 30.69 -21.26 28.86
N GLY A 202 29.79 -21.01 29.82
CA GLY A 202 29.27 -19.69 30.17
C GLY A 202 27.94 -19.28 29.50
N LEU A 203 27.33 -20.14 28.66
CA LEU A 203 25.94 -19.95 28.24
C LEU A 203 25.01 -20.34 29.42
N LYS A 204 24.16 -19.40 29.86
CA LYS A 204 23.14 -19.69 30.88
C LYS A 204 22.19 -20.76 30.34
N THR A 205 21.75 -21.68 31.20
CA THR A 205 20.78 -22.75 30.90
C THR A 205 19.35 -22.26 30.59
N ALA A 206 19.12 -20.95 30.63
CA ALA A 206 17.84 -20.35 30.31
C ALA A 206 17.67 -20.19 28.78
N VAL A 207 16.48 -20.50 28.27
CA VAL A 207 16.11 -20.30 26.86
C VAL A 207 16.33 -18.83 26.50
N ASP A 208 17.38 -18.56 25.72
CA ASP A 208 17.66 -17.22 25.21
C ASP A 208 16.92 -17.02 23.89
N ARG A 209 15.98 -16.07 23.87
CA ARG A 209 15.21 -15.74 22.65
C ARG A 209 15.99 -14.86 21.68
N LYS A 210 17.18 -14.37 22.04
CA LYS A 210 18.00 -13.54 21.17
C LYS A 210 18.54 -14.35 20.00
N VAL A 211 18.51 -13.73 18.83
CA VAL A 211 19.19 -14.24 17.63
C VAL A 211 20.68 -14.00 17.81
N ARG A 212 21.49 -15.00 17.47
CA ARG A 212 22.95 -14.97 17.53
C ARG A 212 23.51 -15.55 16.25
N THR A 213 24.69 -15.07 15.86
CA THR A 213 25.44 -15.64 14.75
C THR A 213 26.19 -16.88 15.22
N PHE A 214 26.05 -17.97 14.48
CA PHE A 214 26.79 -19.21 14.63
C PHE A 214 27.53 -19.52 13.33
N TYR A 215 28.54 -20.36 13.38
CA TYR A 215 29.34 -20.79 12.25
C TYR A 215 29.12 -22.27 12.02
N VAL A 216 28.84 -22.66 10.77
CA VAL A 216 28.52 -24.05 10.41
C VAL A 216 29.79 -24.87 10.22
N GLN A 217 29.96 -25.93 11.01
CA GLN A 217 31.09 -26.86 10.90
C GLN A 217 30.78 -28.10 10.07
N GLN A 218 29.53 -28.56 10.15
CA GLN A 218 29.06 -29.73 9.41
C GLN A 218 27.57 -29.58 9.13
N ALA A 219 27.15 -29.93 7.91
CA ALA A 219 25.75 -30.02 7.54
C ALA A 219 25.56 -31.23 6.62
N GLU A 220 24.82 -32.23 7.07
CA GLU A 220 24.47 -33.41 6.29
C GLU A 220 23.04 -33.86 6.62
N ILE A 221 22.45 -34.69 5.77
CA ILE A 221 21.21 -35.40 6.07
C ILE A 221 21.58 -36.85 6.29
N ASP A 222 21.13 -37.40 7.41
CA ASP A 222 21.38 -38.78 7.82
C ASP A 222 20.66 -39.77 6.89
N GLU A 223 21.03 -41.05 6.95
CA GLU A 223 20.44 -42.08 6.10
C GLU A 223 18.92 -42.20 6.31
N GLU A 224 18.41 -41.89 7.51
CA GLU A 224 16.98 -41.83 7.81
C GLU A 224 16.29 -40.50 7.42
N GLY A 225 16.98 -39.61 6.71
CA GLY A 225 16.44 -38.33 6.25
C GLY A 225 16.39 -37.23 7.30
N LYS A 226 17.13 -37.37 8.41
CA LYS A 226 17.17 -36.36 9.48
C LYS A 226 18.32 -35.38 9.27
N PRO A 227 18.10 -34.06 9.38
CA PRO A 227 19.17 -33.09 9.25
C PRO A 227 20.13 -33.17 10.45
N ARG A 228 21.42 -33.36 10.16
CA ARG A 228 22.51 -33.33 11.12
C ARG A 228 23.41 -32.13 10.84
N VAL A 229 23.20 -31.08 11.63
CA VAL A 229 23.96 -29.82 11.52
C VAL A 229 24.72 -29.58 12.81
N ILE A 230 26.01 -29.26 12.72
CA ILE A 230 26.87 -28.90 13.85
C ILE A 230 27.32 -27.46 13.69
N VAL A 231 27.10 -26.65 14.74
CA VAL A 231 27.41 -25.22 14.74
C VAL A 231 28.31 -24.83 15.91
N THR A 232 29.05 -23.74 15.75
CA THR A 232 29.88 -23.13 16.78
C THR A 232 29.64 -21.62 16.89
N PRO A 233 29.78 -21.01 18.07
CA PRO A 233 29.60 -19.57 18.24
C PRO A 233 30.83 -18.76 17.82
N ARG A 234 31.91 -19.41 17.37
CA ARG A 234 33.19 -18.80 17.01
C ARG A 234 33.71 -19.37 15.70
N HIS A 235 34.48 -18.53 15.01
CA HIS A 235 35.26 -18.89 13.83
C HIS A 235 36.50 -19.72 14.24
N LYS A 236 36.93 -20.64 13.38
CA LYS A 236 38.01 -21.61 13.65
C LYS A 236 39.39 -20.99 13.92
N ASN A 237 39.62 -19.76 13.45
CA ASN A 237 40.90 -19.04 13.60
C ASN A 237 40.99 -18.15 14.86
N THR A 238 39.99 -18.13 15.75
CA THR A 238 40.03 -17.30 16.96
C THR A 238 40.53 -18.10 18.16
N SER A 239 41.63 -17.67 18.79
CA SER A 239 42.21 -18.32 19.96
C SER A 239 41.25 -18.33 21.17
N LEU A 240 41.31 -19.42 21.95
CA LEU A 240 40.51 -19.64 23.15
C LEU A 240 40.97 -18.72 24.30
N SER A 241 40.52 -17.46 24.30
CA SER A 241 40.55 -16.64 25.51
C SER A 241 39.21 -16.71 26.25
N VAL A 242 39.28 -16.97 27.56
CA VAL A 242 38.17 -17.18 28.50
C VAL A 242 37.48 -15.85 28.90
N ALA A 243 37.94 -14.70 28.38
CA ALA A 243 37.63 -13.38 28.91
C ALA A 243 36.56 -12.56 28.15
N MET A 244 35.77 -13.14 27.24
CA MET A 244 34.80 -12.38 26.43
C MET A 244 33.38 -12.95 26.44
N LEU A 245 32.79 -13.13 27.62
CA LEU A 245 31.35 -13.44 27.74
C LEU A 245 30.54 -12.37 28.46
N ASN A 246 31.15 -11.23 28.82
CA ASN A 246 30.48 -10.11 29.50
C ASN A 246 30.51 -8.77 28.75
N GLY A 247 30.94 -8.72 27.49
CA GLY A 247 30.99 -7.46 26.75
C GLY A 247 30.97 -7.67 25.25
N TYR A 248 29.79 -7.54 24.67
CA TYR A 248 29.62 -7.18 23.26
C TYR A 248 28.37 -6.29 23.17
N GLU A 249 28.45 -5.15 23.87
CA GLU A 249 27.84 -3.91 23.40
C GLU A 249 28.79 -3.34 22.35
N SER A 250 28.31 -3.37 21.09
CA SER A 250 28.61 -2.44 19.99
C SER A 250 29.96 -1.70 19.97
N SER A 251 30.78 -2.03 18.97
CA SER A 251 31.66 -1.06 18.31
C SER A 251 31.01 -0.63 17.00
N GLU A 252 30.13 0.36 17.04
CA GLU A 252 29.90 1.30 15.95
C GLU A 252 28.98 2.43 16.44
N SER A 253 29.59 3.45 17.04
CA SER A 253 29.20 4.86 16.93
C SER A 253 30.08 5.67 17.88
N GLN A 254 31.00 6.43 17.29
CA GLN A 254 31.54 7.64 17.89
C GLN A 254 30.36 8.55 18.24
N ASP A 255 30.20 8.94 19.50
CA ASP A 255 30.44 10.32 19.92
C ASP A 255 29.89 10.61 21.33
N TYR A 256 30.66 11.42 22.06
CA TYR A 256 30.39 12.09 23.33
C TYR A 256 29.87 11.26 24.52
N THR A 257 30.69 11.17 25.57
CA THR A 257 30.35 11.80 26.87
C THR A 257 31.52 11.74 27.86
N SER A 258 31.90 12.91 28.33
CA SER A 258 32.64 13.10 29.58
C SER A 258 31.61 13.28 30.70
N TYR A 259 31.69 12.44 31.75
CA TYR A 259 31.65 12.79 33.18
C TYR A 259 31.13 11.62 34.02
N GLY A 260 31.76 11.41 35.18
CA GLY A 260 31.03 10.92 36.36
C GLY A 260 31.48 9.59 36.95
N LYS A 261 32.57 9.65 37.72
CA LYS A 261 33.06 8.62 38.66
C LYS A 261 32.04 8.24 39.76
N ASN A 262 32.11 6.96 40.13
CA ASN A 262 32.03 6.37 41.48
C ASN A 262 30.75 6.48 42.31
N ARG A 263 30.23 5.30 42.71
CA ARG A 263 30.10 4.94 44.14
C ARG A 263 29.83 3.44 44.34
N THR A 264 30.73 2.80 45.08
CA THR A 264 30.50 1.55 45.82
C THR A 264 29.75 1.87 47.11
N THR A 265 28.79 1.04 47.54
CA THR A 265 28.30 1.02 48.92
C THR A 265 27.70 -0.34 49.28
N PHE A 266 28.07 -0.79 50.48
CA PHE A 266 27.68 -2.04 51.13
C PHE A 266 26.19 -2.06 51.51
N MET A 267 25.57 -3.24 51.47
CA MET A 267 24.18 -3.47 51.90
C MET A 267 24.09 -3.65 53.43
N THR A 268 23.07 -3.04 54.06
CA THR A 268 22.74 -3.16 55.49
C THR A 268 21.51 -4.05 55.72
N ALA A 269 21.36 -4.59 56.94
CA ALA A 269 20.35 -5.59 57.30
C ALA A 269 18.87 -5.15 57.16
N ASP A 270 18.59 -3.85 57.00
CA ASP A 270 17.25 -3.34 56.70
C ASP A 270 16.77 -3.63 55.25
N ASP A 271 17.68 -4.01 54.35
CA ASP A 271 17.32 -4.44 52.99
C ASP A 271 16.82 -5.90 52.90
N MET A 272 16.89 -6.68 53.99
CA MET A 272 16.45 -8.09 54.00
C MET A 272 14.93 -8.28 54.21
N TRP A 273 14.18 -7.24 54.58
CA TRP A 273 12.75 -7.36 54.97
C TRP A 273 11.75 -6.66 54.06
N LYS A 274 12.10 -6.34 52.81
CA LYS A 274 11.12 -5.94 51.79
C LYS A 274 10.80 -7.10 50.87
N SER A 275 9.60 -7.66 51.04
CA SER A 275 8.95 -8.54 50.08
C SER A 275 8.87 -7.83 48.72
N GLN A 276 9.73 -8.26 47.79
CA GLN A 276 9.83 -7.69 46.47
C GLN A 276 8.66 -8.22 45.63
N SER A 277 7.59 -7.42 45.54
CA SER A 277 6.61 -7.56 44.47
C SER A 277 7.38 -7.52 43.14
N ASN A 278 7.20 -8.55 42.31
CA ASN A 278 7.78 -8.67 40.98
C ASN A 278 7.35 -7.50 40.08
N ASN A 279 8.03 -6.36 40.21
CA ASN A 279 8.06 -5.30 39.21
C ASN A 279 8.95 -5.80 38.06
N ARG A 280 8.37 -6.60 37.18
CA ARG A 280 8.90 -6.81 35.83
C ARG A 280 8.93 -5.44 35.16
N ARG A 281 10.11 -4.83 35.10
CA ARG A 281 10.40 -3.78 34.12
C ARG A 281 9.98 -4.31 32.74
N PRO A 282 9.27 -3.55 31.90
CA PRO A 282 8.97 -3.99 30.56
C PRO A 282 10.30 -4.10 29.83
N THR A 283 10.70 -5.32 29.49
CA THR A 283 11.75 -5.52 28.49
C THR A 283 11.15 -5.01 27.18
N GLU A 284 11.59 -3.82 26.74
CA GLU A 284 11.34 -3.35 25.39
C GLU A 284 11.72 -4.48 24.43
N ARG A 285 10.74 -4.93 23.65
CA ARG A 285 11.02 -5.74 22.47
C ARG A 285 11.95 -4.90 21.60
N PRO A 286 13.01 -5.45 21.01
CA PRO A 286 13.56 -4.84 19.82
C PRO A 286 12.37 -4.76 18.85
N GLN A 287 11.97 -3.55 18.49
CA GLN A 287 11.09 -3.34 17.36
C GLN A 287 11.73 -4.13 16.22
N SER A 288 11.06 -5.17 15.73
CA SER A 288 11.37 -5.66 14.40
C SER A 288 11.20 -4.45 13.51
N GLU A 289 12.28 -3.94 12.95
CA GLU A 289 12.15 -3.13 11.75
C GLU A 289 11.33 -3.97 10.79
N ASP A 290 10.11 -3.51 10.53
CA ASP A 290 9.30 -4.04 9.44
C ASP A 290 10.20 -3.94 8.21
N ASN A 291 10.64 -5.10 7.69
CA ASN A 291 11.40 -5.20 6.44
C ASN A 291 10.54 -4.80 5.22
N ILE A 292 9.53 -3.95 5.41
CA ILE A 292 8.89 -3.19 4.36
C ILE A 292 9.76 -1.95 4.19
N LYS A 293 10.90 -2.11 3.50
CA LYS A 293 11.58 -0.94 2.95
C LYS A 293 10.55 -0.24 2.06
N PRO A 294 10.25 1.06 2.27
CA PRO A 294 9.46 1.81 1.30
C PRO A 294 10.14 1.63 -0.06
N ASN A 295 9.34 1.39 -1.10
CA ASN A 295 9.86 1.21 -2.45
C ASN A 295 10.89 2.34 -2.74
N PRO A 296 12.15 2.03 -3.10
CA PRO A 296 13.18 3.04 -3.30
C PRO A 296 12.81 4.10 -4.37
N GLU A 297 11.76 3.86 -5.16
CA GLU A 297 11.25 4.73 -6.23
C GLU A 297 10.02 5.59 -5.85
N HIS A 298 9.70 5.76 -4.56
CA HIS A 298 8.55 6.58 -4.13
C HIS A 298 8.63 8.05 -4.60
N THR A 299 9.84 8.56 -4.85
CA THR A 299 10.10 9.91 -5.40
C THR A 299 9.59 10.04 -6.84
N ASP A 300 9.76 8.99 -7.64
CA ASP A 300 9.46 9.03 -9.08
C ASP A 300 7.94 8.93 -9.32
N LEU A 301 7.23 8.18 -8.46
CA LEU A 301 5.76 8.15 -8.45
C LEU A 301 5.12 9.48 -8.00
N MET A 302 5.81 10.32 -7.22
CA MET A 302 5.30 11.62 -6.77
C MET A 302 5.59 12.78 -7.74
N SER A 303 6.43 12.56 -8.76
CA SER A 303 6.75 13.57 -9.78
C SER A 303 5.52 14.21 -10.48
N PRO A 304 4.41 13.49 -10.79
CA PRO A 304 3.25 14.10 -11.43
C PRO A 304 2.51 15.08 -10.52
N LEU A 305 2.47 14.80 -9.22
CA LEU A 305 1.86 15.69 -8.22
C LEU A 305 2.65 17.01 -8.12
N GLY A 306 3.99 16.93 -8.12
CA GLY A 306 4.84 18.12 -8.11
C GLY A 306 4.62 19.01 -9.35
N LEU A 307 4.46 18.41 -10.53
CA LEU A 307 4.14 19.13 -11.76
C LEU A 307 2.79 19.87 -11.64
N VAL A 308 1.78 19.23 -11.07
CA VAL A 308 0.43 19.82 -10.94
C VAL A 308 0.38 20.92 -9.87
N PHE A 309 1.14 20.79 -8.78
CA PHE A 309 1.32 21.92 -7.86
C PHE A 309 2.01 23.10 -8.53
N SER A 310 2.95 22.82 -9.45
CA SER A 310 3.62 23.86 -10.24
C SER A 310 2.64 24.55 -11.21
N THR A 311 1.70 23.80 -11.81
CA THR A 311 0.67 24.40 -12.68
C THR A 311 -0.33 25.25 -11.91
N LEU A 312 -0.65 24.88 -10.68
CA LEU A 312 -1.53 25.67 -9.82
C LEU A 312 -0.83 26.91 -9.25
N ALA A 313 0.46 26.82 -8.92
CA ALA A 313 1.25 27.99 -8.55
C ALA A 313 1.40 28.98 -9.72
N LEU A 314 1.42 28.48 -10.97
CA LEU A 314 1.46 29.32 -12.16
C LEU A 314 0.24 30.23 -12.27
N LEU A 315 -0.94 29.83 -11.76
CA LEU A 315 -2.12 30.69 -11.71
C LEU A 315 -1.87 31.95 -10.86
N SER A 316 -1.25 31.79 -9.69
CA SER A 316 -0.89 32.92 -8.83
C SER A 316 0.14 33.84 -9.49
N VAL A 317 1.11 33.26 -10.22
CA VAL A 317 2.12 34.03 -10.98
C VAL A 317 1.49 34.79 -12.14
N ASP A 318 0.58 34.19 -12.88
CA ASP A 318 -0.17 34.81 -13.98
C ASP A 318 -0.98 36.02 -13.47
N ILE A 319 -1.73 35.84 -12.38
CA ILE A 319 -2.47 36.94 -11.74
C ILE A 319 -1.53 38.05 -11.28
N PHE A 320 -0.37 37.73 -10.70
CA PHE A 320 0.62 38.72 -10.28
C PHE A 320 1.16 39.52 -11.47
N LEU A 321 1.58 38.84 -12.54
CA LEU A 321 2.15 39.47 -13.73
C LEU A 321 1.19 40.50 -14.33
N VAL A 322 -0.09 40.13 -14.44
CA VAL A 322 -1.11 40.99 -15.03
C VAL A 322 -1.53 42.11 -14.06
N SER A 323 -1.66 41.81 -12.76
CA SER A 323 -2.00 42.80 -11.72
C SER A 323 -0.96 43.89 -11.56
N ALA A 324 0.32 43.57 -11.76
CA ALA A 324 1.41 44.53 -11.62
C ALA A 324 1.40 45.64 -12.69
N THR A 325 0.68 45.45 -13.80
CA THR A 325 0.74 46.35 -14.98
C THR A 325 0.00 47.67 -14.80
N VAL A 326 -0.92 47.75 -13.85
CA VAL A 326 -1.80 48.90 -13.61
C VAL A 326 -1.45 49.58 -12.29
N ASP A 327 -1.53 50.90 -12.25
CA ASP A 327 -1.47 51.65 -11.00
C ASP A 327 -2.87 51.76 -10.37
N PRO A 328 -3.10 51.20 -9.17
CA PRO A 328 -4.42 51.22 -8.53
C PRO A 328 -4.88 52.63 -8.12
N SER A 329 -3.96 53.61 -8.03
CA SER A 329 -4.30 54.97 -7.61
C SER A 329 -4.84 55.85 -8.74
N THR A 330 -4.40 55.62 -9.98
CA THR A 330 -4.79 56.38 -11.17
C THR A 330 -5.73 55.59 -12.09
N GLY A 331 -5.72 54.25 -12.02
CA GLY A 331 -6.46 53.40 -12.96
C GLY A 331 -5.90 53.41 -14.38
N THR A 332 -4.60 53.71 -14.51
CA THR A 332 -3.87 53.73 -15.79
C THR A 332 -2.72 52.72 -15.77
N LYS A 333 -2.24 52.33 -16.96
CA LYS A 333 -1.06 51.46 -17.09
C LYS A 333 0.19 52.18 -16.57
N ARG A 334 1.08 51.42 -15.93
CA ARG A 334 2.42 51.92 -15.56
C ARG A 334 3.26 52.17 -16.81
N GLU A 335 4.20 53.11 -16.75
CA GLU A 335 5.02 53.52 -17.90
C GLU A 335 5.82 52.39 -18.54
N TRP A 336 6.26 51.40 -17.75
CA TRP A 336 6.99 50.24 -18.25
C TRP A 336 6.09 49.21 -18.97
N ALA A 337 4.77 49.25 -18.74
CA ALA A 337 3.82 48.27 -19.24
C ALA A 337 3.36 48.63 -20.67
N THR A 338 4.30 48.72 -21.60
CA THR A 338 4.02 48.99 -23.02
C THR A 338 3.32 47.81 -23.69
N PRO A 339 2.56 48.02 -24.78
CA PRO A 339 1.87 46.93 -25.49
C PRO A 339 2.79 45.79 -25.94
N GLU A 340 4.02 46.12 -26.34
CA GLU A 340 5.02 45.13 -26.77
C GLU A 340 5.44 44.22 -25.61
N VAL A 341 5.74 44.81 -24.45
CA VAL A 341 6.10 44.06 -23.23
C VAL A 341 4.94 43.20 -22.75
N LEU A 342 3.70 43.69 -22.81
CA LEU A 342 2.51 42.93 -22.44
C LEU A 342 2.32 41.70 -23.34
N ILE A 343 2.53 41.85 -24.65
CA ILE A 343 2.46 40.72 -25.60
C ILE A 343 3.57 39.71 -25.29
N GLU A 344 4.80 40.15 -25.05
CA GLU A 344 5.92 39.26 -24.72
C GLU A 344 5.66 38.48 -23.42
N MET A 345 5.28 39.18 -22.35
CA MET A 345 4.97 38.56 -21.05
C MET A 345 3.84 37.53 -21.15
N THR A 346 2.73 37.88 -21.80
CA THR A 346 1.58 36.96 -21.97
C THR A 346 1.92 35.79 -22.90
N ASN A 347 2.78 35.99 -23.91
CA ASN A 347 3.27 34.91 -24.78
C ASN A 347 4.14 33.90 -24.02
N ILE A 348 5.08 34.39 -23.19
CA ILE A 348 5.94 33.53 -22.37
C ILE A 348 5.07 32.70 -21.42
N THR A 349 4.17 33.34 -20.67
CA THR A 349 3.26 32.66 -19.75
C THR A 349 2.39 31.63 -20.47
N ARG A 350 1.91 31.94 -21.68
CA ARG A 350 1.16 31.01 -22.53
C ARG A 350 1.97 29.80 -22.97
N ILE A 351 3.22 29.97 -23.36
CA ILE A 351 4.12 28.85 -23.70
C ILE A 351 4.33 27.94 -22.49
N VAL A 352 4.52 28.51 -21.30
CA VAL A 352 4.67 27.74 -20.06
C VAL A 352 3.41 26.94 -19.74
N TYR A 353 2.22 27.54 -19.84
CA TYR A 353 0.96 26.81 -19.66
C TYR A 353 0.80 25.65 -20.65
N TYR A 354 1.09 25.87 -21.94
CA TYR A 354 1.02 24.81 -22.94
C TYR A 354 2.04 23.68 -22.68
N ALA A 355 3.25 24.02 -22.25
CA ALA A 355 4.25 23.02 -21.86
C ALA A 355 3.73 22.17 -20.68
N PHE A 356 3.25 22.81 -19.63
CA PHE A 356 2.72 22.14 -18.44
C PHE A 356 1.50 21.26 -18.73
N TYR A 357 0.51 21.77 -19.48
CA TYR A 357 -0.66 20.97 -19.88
C TYR A 357 -0.29 19.85 -20.86
N GLY A 358 0.68 20.06 -21.74
CA GLY A 358 1.23 19.03 -22.62
C GLY A 358 1.90 17.91 -21.83
N THR A 359 2.72 18.25 -20.83
CA THR A 359 3.35 17.27 -19.93
C THR A 359 2.30 16.52 -19.11
N ILE A 360 1.28 17.18 -18.56
CA ILE A 360 0.16 16.53 -17.87
C ILE A 360 -0.55 15.52 -18.79
N THR A 361 -0.77 15.89 -20.06
CA THR A 361 -1.39 15.00 -21.05
C THR A 361 -0.54 13.74 -21.27
N ILE A 362 0.78 13.88 -21.38
CA ILE A 362 1.72 12.74 -21.50
C ILE A 362 1.68 11.86 -20.24
N PHE A 363 1.63 12.47 -19.05
CA PHE A 363 1.49 11.72 -17.81
C PHE A 363 0.20 10.90 -17.78
N CYS A 364 -0.94 11.51 -18.10
CA CYS A 364 -2.26 10.87 -18.04
C CYS A 364 -2.43 9.75 -19.08
N PHE A 365 -1.99 9.95 -20.33
CA PHE A 365 -2.24 8.99 -21.41
C PHE A 365 -1.11 7.99 -21.65
N PHE A 366 0.11 8.24 -21.14
CA PHE A 366 1.26 7.37 -21.39
C PHE A 366 1.96 6.92 -20.11
N LEU A 367 2.59 7.82 -19.35
CA LEU A 367 3.49 7.43 -18.25
C LEU A 367 2.76 6.70 -17.11
N ILE A 368 1.60 7.19 -16.70
CA ILE A 368 0.80 6.60 -15.62
C ILE A 368 0.24 5.23 -16.04
N PRO A 369 -0.47 5.08 -17.18
CA PRO A 369 -0.92 3.76 -17.64
C PRO A 369 0.25 2.78 -17.79
N PHE A 370 1.38 3.22 -18.35
CA PHE A 370 2.58 2.41 -18.49
C PHE A 370 3.08 1.90 -17.14
N ALA A 371 3.26 2.80 -16.16
CA ALA A 371 3.70 2.42 -14.82
C ALA A 371 2.68 1.50 -14.13
N TYR A 372 1.37 1.75 -14.28
CA TYR A 372 0.34 0.86 -13.74
C TYR A 372 0.47 -0.57 -14.26
N PHE A 373 0.53 -0.76 -15.59
CA PHE A 373 0.66 -2.10 -16.18
C PHE A 373 2.02 -2.73 -15.90
N PHE A 374 3.10 -1.95 -15.85
CA PHE A 374 4.44 -2.44 -15.55
C PHE A 374 4.58 -3.04 -14.14
N TYR A 375 3.85 -2.49 -13.15
CA TYR A 375 3.82 -3.04 -11.78
C TYR A 375 2.74 -4.10 -11.57
N GLU A 376 1.64 -4.09 -12.33
CA GLU A 376 0.64 -5.18 -12.29
C GLU A 376 1.20 -6.49 -12.86
N GLU A 377 2.05 -6.40 -13.89
CA GLU A 377 2.69 -7.56 -14.53
C GLU A 377 3.93 -8.04 -13.76
N TYR A 378 4.09 -7.63 -12.50
CA TYR A 378 5.17 -8.11 -11.64
C TYR A 378 4.94 -9.55 -11.21
N ASP A 379 5.57 -10.48 -11.92
CA ASP A 379 5.78 -11.86 -11.50
C ASP A 379 7.29 -12.15 -11.39
N GLU A 380 7.69 -12.84 -10.31
CA GLU A 380 9.11 -13.14 -9.96
C GLU A 380 9.87 -13.89 -11.06
N ASP A 381 9.16 -14.51 -12.00
CA ASP A 381 9.71 -15.39 -13.05
C ASP A 381 9.91 -14.68 -14.42
N GLN A 382 9.64 -13.37 -14.56
CA GLN A 382 9.71 -12.64 -15.84
C GLN A 382 10.92 -11.71 -16.00
N SER A 383 11.47 -11.63 -17.23
CA SER A 383 12.56 -10.71 -17.58
C SER A 383 12.05 -9.25 -17.69
N SER A 384 12.92 -8.27 -17.41
CA SER A 384 12.55 -6.84 -17.49
C SER A 384 12.07 -6.40 -18.88
N ASN A 385 12.57 -7.03 -19.95
CA ASN A 385 12.20 -6.68 -21.33
C ASN A 385 10.78 -7.17 -21.69
N ASP A 386 10.41 -8.36 -21.23
CA ASP A 386 9.07 -8.90 -21.45
C ASP A 386 8.01 -8.06 -20.74
N ARG A 387 8.35 -7.55 -19.54
CA ARG A 387 7.50 -6.63 -18.77
C ARG A 387 7.29 -5.28 -19.47
N ILE A 388 8.35 -4.72 -20.08
CA ILE A 388 8.24 -3.48 -20.86
C ILE A 388 7.32 -3.69 -22.07
N TYR A 389 7.47 -4.82 -22.77
CA TYR A 389 6.64 -5.12 -23.94
C TYR A 389 5.17 -5.34 -23.56
N GLY A 390 4.90 -6.07 -22.48
CA GLY A 390 3.56 -6.26 -21.93
C GLY A 390 2.92 -4.93 -21.52
N ALA A 391 3.63 -4.10 -20.75
CA ALA A 391 3.17 -2.77 -20.36
C ALA A 391 2.91 -1.84 -21.57
N LEU A 392 3.80 -1.82 -22.57
CA LEU A 392 3.61 -1.02 -23.80
C LEU A 392 2.39 -1.48 -24.60
N LYS A 393 2.15 -2.79 -24.69
CA LYS A 393 0.99 -3.34 -25.40
C LYS A 393 -0.31 -2.82 -24.81
N TYR A 394 -0.47 -2.83 -23.48
CA TYR A 394 -1.68 -2.32 -22.82
C TYR A 394 -1.75 -0.79 -22.81
N THR A 395 -0.60 -0.10 -22.69
CA THR A 395 -0.53 1.37 -22.78
C THR A 395 -0.92 1.89 -24.15
N SER A 396 -0.68 1.12 -25.22
CA SER A 396 -1.04 1.50 -26.60
C SER A 396 -2.53 1.86 -26.74
N PHE A 397 -3.41 1.23 -25.96
CA PHE A 397 -4.84 1.56 -25.93
C PHE A 397 -5.11 3.02 -25.54
N PHE A 398 -4.41 3.53 -24.51
CA PHE A 398 -4.55 4.92 -24.05
C PHE A 398 -3.96 5.91 -25.05
N VAL A 399 -2.85 5.54 -25.70
CA VAL A 399 -2.24 6.35 -26.78
C VAL A 399 -3.17 6.46 -27.99
N ILE A 400 -3.81 5.36 -28.40
CA ILE A 400 -4.81 5.37 -29.48
C ILE A 400 -5.97 6.29 -29.12
N ILE A 401 -6.49 6.22 -27.88
CA ILE A 401 -7.54 7.15 -27.41
C ILE A 401 -7.07 8.60 -27.51
N SER A 402 -5.84 8.91 -27.07
CA SER A 402 -5.28 10.26 -27.19
C SER A 402 -5.17 10.74 -28.64
N ILE A 403 -4.77 9.86 -29.57
CA ILE A 403 -4.69 10.17 -31.01
C ILE A 403 -6.10 10.42 -31.57
N LEU A 404 -7.10 9.63 -31.18
CA LEU A 404 -8.49 9.84 -31.60
C LEU A 404 -9.04 11.17 -31.08
N LEU A 405 -8.71 11.55 -29.84
CA LEU A 405 -9.08 12.85 -29.28
C LEU A 405 -8.38 14.01 -30.01
N LEU A 406 -7.09 13.86 -30.39
CA LEU A 406 -6.38 14.83 -31.23
C LEU A 406 -7.05 15.01 -32.59
N ILE A 407 -7.37 13.90 -33.27
CA ILE A 407 -8.06 13.91 -34.57
C ILE A 407 -9.42 14.60 -34.43
N PHE A 408 -10.20 14.21 -33.42
CA PHE A 408 -11.52 14.81 -33.20
C PHE A 408 -11.43 16.30 -32.88
N GLY A 409 -10.46 16.73 -32.07
CA GLY A 409 -10.19 18.15 -31.78
C GLY A 409 -9.81 18.96 -33.02
N LEU A 410 -9.06 18.36 -33.97
CA LEU A 410 -8.65 19.01 -35.21
C LEU A 410 -9.82 19.20 -36.20
N PHE A 411 -10.76 18.25 -36.24
CA PHE A 411 -11.93 18.28 -37.13
C PHE A 411 -13.16 18.95 -36.54
N LEU A 412 -13.09 19.41 -35.28
CA LEU A 412 -14.18 20.10 -34.60
C LEU A 412 -14.38 21.50 -35.18
N LYS A 413 -15.45 21.69 -35.96
CA LYS A 413 -15.87 23.02 -36.42
C LYS A 413 -16.55 23.77 -35.27
N PRO A 414 -16.23 25.06 -35.04
CA PRO A 414 -16.97 25.89 -34.10
C PRO A 414 -18.48 25.83 -34.45
N THR A 415 -19.28 25.38 -33.50
CA THR A 415 -20.71 25.07 -33.72
C THR A 415 -21.60 26.31 -33.69
N SER A 416 -21.13 27.40 -33.08
CA SER A 416 -21.90 28.63 -32.92
C SER A 416 -21.50 29.67 -33.97
N LYS A 417 -22.48 30.19 -34.71
CA LYS A 417 -22.31 31.49 -35.38
C LYS A 417 -22.06 32.52 -34.27
N PRO A 418 -21.08 33.43 -34.40
CA PRO A 418 -20.85 34.43 -33.37
C PRO A 418 -22.17 35.18 -33.12
N PRO A 419 -22.64 35.30 -31.86
CA PRO A 419 -23.72 36.22 -31.57
C PRO A 419 -23.34 37.61 -32.10
N LYS A 420 -24.32 38.42 -32.53
CA LYS A 420 -24.11 39.78 -33.06
C LYS A 420 -23.64 40.75 -31.97
N ILE A 421 -22.48 40.48 -31.40
CA ILE A 421 -21.86 41.23 -30.32
C ILE A 421 -20.49 41.66 -30.86
N ASP A 422 -20.39 42.92 -31.28
CA ASP A 422 -19.18 43.56 -31.84
C ASP A 422 -18.16 43.87 -30.74
N LEU A 423 -17.72 42.83 -30.02
CA LEU A 423 -16.67 42.96 -29.02
C LEU A 423 -15.34 42.46 -29.58
N ASP A 424 -14.35 43.35 -29.64
CA ASP A 424 -13.01 43.07 -30.17
C ASP A 424 -12.28 41.95 -29.41
N TRP A 425 -12.53 41.82 -28.10
CA TRP A 425 -11.97 40.73 -27.31
C TRP A 425 -12.52 39.37 -27.77
N PHE A 426 -13.83 39.25 -28.02
CA PHE A 426 -14.50 38.01 -28.44
C PHE A 426 -14.06 37.58 -29.84
N LYS A 427 -13.86 38.54 -30.75
CA LYS A 427 -13.33 38.29 -32.10
C LYS A 427 -11.92 37.72 -32.07
N LYS A 428 -11.05 38.23 -31.17
CA LYS A 428 -9.70 37.68 -30.96
C LYS A 428 -9.70 36.26 -30.41
N LEU A 429 -10.72 35.85 -29.64
CA LEU A 429 -10.85 34.46 -29.17
C LEU A 429 -11.22 33.48 -30.29
N LEU A 430 -11.90 33.93 -31.35
CA LEU A 430 -12.39 33.08 -32.45
C LEU A 430 -11.40 32.92 -33.62
N THR A 431 -10.49 33.88 -33.80
CA THR A 431 -9.45 33.86 -34.85
C THR A 431 -8.21 33.10 -34.38
N GLU A 432 -8.05 31.84 -34.78
CA GLU A 432 -7.06 30.95 -34.15
C GLU A 432 -6.40 29.98 -35.14
N ASN A 433 -5.18 29.55 -34.80
CA ASN A 433 -4.41 28.47 -35.46
C ASN A 433 -4.96 27.08 -35.09
N TYR A 434 -5.02 26.14 -36.04
CA TYR A 434 -5.58 24.78 -35.83
C TYR A 434 -4.92 23.98 -34.68
N GLY A 435 -3.65 24.25 -34.36
CA GLY A 435 -2.92 23.58 -33.29
C GLY A 435 -3.41 23.95 -31.88
N GLU A 436 -3.66 25.24 -31.61
CA GLU A 436 -4.13 25.72 -30.30
C GLU A 436 -5.53 25.16 -29.97
N LYS A 437 -6.40 25.04 -30.99
CA LYS A 437 -7.74 24.40 -30.87
C LYS A 437 -7.66 22.97 -30.38
N THR A 438 -6.75 22.20 -30.98
CA THR A 438 -6.61 20.77 -30.70
C THR A 438 -6.14 20.52 -29.26
N ILE A 439 -5.16 21.29 -28.79
CA ILE A 439 -4.64 21.18 -27.41
C ILE A 439 -5.72 21.61 -26.39
N SER A 440 -6.43 22.71 -26.68
CA SER A 440 -7.51 23.21 -25.83
C SER A 440 -8.65 22.20 -25.69
N PHE A 441 -8.95 21.44 -26.75
CA PHE A 441 -9.96 20.38 -26.71
C PHE A 441 -9.55 19.19 -25.82
N ILE A 442 -8.29 18.76 -25.88
CA ILE A 442 -7.78 17.69 -25.00
C ILE A 442 -7.80 18.14 -23.55
N LEU A 443 -7.36 19.38 -23.30
CA LEU A 443 -7.42 19.99 -21.98
C LEU A 443 -8.86 20.02 -21.45
N ALA A 444 -9.84 20.40 -22.29
CA ALA A 444 -11.26 20.38 -21.93
C ALA A 444 -11.75 18.98 -21.56
N THR A 445 -11.31 17.94 -22.28
CA THR A 445 -11.65 16.54 -22.00
C THR A 445 -11.07 16.07 -20.68
N LEU A 446 -9.82 16.44 -20.37
CA LEU A 446 -9.18 16.14 -19.09
C LEU A 446 -9.84 16.90 -17.92
N ILE A 447 -10.21 18.17 -18.12
CA ILE A 447 -10.99 18.95 -17.13
C ILE A 447 -12.35 18.29 -16.91
N LEU A 448 -13.03 17.78 -17.94
CA LEU A 448 -14.29 17.04 -17.79
C LEU A 448 -14.15 15.81 -16.89
N LEU A 449 -13.13 14.98 -17.12
CA LEU A 449 -12.84 13.85 -16.24
C LEU A 449 -12.48 14.32 -14.83
N GLY A 450 -11.69 15.39 -14.72
CA GLY A 450 -11.34 16.03 -13.45
C GLY A 450 -12.55 16.52 -12.67
N MET A 451 -13.55 17.11 -13.32
CA MET A 451 -14.77 17.60 -12.67
C MET A 451 -15.58 16.46 -12.06
N LEU A 452 -15.63 15.28 -12.69
CA LEU A 452 -16.27 14.09 -12.12
C LEU A 452 -15.58 13.65 -10.81
N VAL A 453 -14.24 13.64 -10.82
CA VAL A 453 -13.44 13.31 -9.63
C VAL A 453 -13.62 14.38 -8.55
N PHE A 454 -13.64 15.65 -8.94
CA PHE A 454 -13.83 16.80 -8.05
C PHE A 454 -15.19 16.75 -7.33
N ILE A 455 -16.26 16.41 -8.05
CA ILE A 455 -17.59 16.16 -7.45
C ILE A 455 -17.55 14.94 -6.52
N GLY A 456 -16.99 13.82 -6.98
CA GLY A 456 -17.04 12.55 -6.25
C GLY A 456 -16.22 12.53 -4.96
N TYR A 457 -15.09 13.26 -4.92
CA TYR A 457 -14.14 13.21 -3.81
C TYR A 457 -13.93 14.56 -3.12
N THR A 458 -13.78 15.66 -3.86
CA THR A 458 -13.50 16.98 -3.26
C THR A 458 -14.75 17.54 -2.56
N ALA A 459 -15.94 17.42 -3.16
CA ALA A 459 -17.18 17.89 -2.53
C ALA A 459 -17.46 17.24 -1.17
N PRO A 460 -17.48 15.90 -1.01
CA PRO A 460 -17.62 15.30 0.31
C PRO A 460 -16.39 15.56 1.19
N GLY A 461 -15.18 15.59 0.62
CA GLY A 461 -13.94 15.85 1.33
C GLY A 461 -13.89 17.21 2.04
N LEU A 462 -14.44 18.26 1.41
CA LEU A 462 -14.55 19.61 1.98
C LEU A 462 -15.40 19.63 3.26
N SER A 463 -16.40 18.76 3.34
CA SER A 463 -17.24 18.63 4.53
C SER A 463 -16.63 17.69 5.59
N LEU A 464 -16.05 16.57 5.16
CA LEU A 464 -15.50 15.55 6.05
C LEU A 464 -14.25 16.04 6.78
N LEU A 465 -13.32 16.69 6.09
CA LEU A 465 -12.05 17.13 6.68
C LEU A 465 -12.23 18.01 7.94
N PRO A 466 -12.94 19.15 7.90
CA PRO A 466 -13.07 20.01 9.07
C PRO A 466 -13.89 19.33 10.18
N ILE A 467 -14.94 18.58 9.84
CA ILE A 467 -15.79 17.89 10.81
C ILE A 467 -15.02 16.76 11.51
N ASP A 468 -14.21 16.00 10.78
CA ASP A 468 -13.38 14.93 11.33
C ASP A 468 -12.29 15.50 12.25
N MET A 469 -11.73 16.68 11.95
CA MET A 469 -10.80 17.37 12.86
C MET A 469 -11.50 17.81 14.15
N ILE A 470 -12.70 18.40 14.05
CA ILE A 470 -13.50 18.86 15.20
C ILE A 470 -13.92 17.69 16.08
N LYS A 471 -14.52 16.65 15.50
CA LYS A 471 -14.98 15.46 16.23
C LYS A 471 -13.83 14.62 16.76
N GLY A 472 -12.75 14.54 15.98
CA GLY A 472 -11.59 13.72 16.28
C GLY A 472 -11.91 12.25 16.42
N LYS A 473 -11.00 11.57 17.11
CA LYS A 473 -11.20 10.19 17.52
C LYS A 473 -11.93 10.16 18.86
N LYS A 474 -12.58 9.04 19.18
CA LYS A 474 -13.15 8.83 20.53
C LYS A 474 -12.10 9.09 21.61
N GLY A 475 -12.52 9.49 22.80
CA GLY A 475 -11.58 9.63 23.91
C GLY A 475 -10.92 8.28 24.23
N LEU A 476 -9.60 8.25 24.39
CA LEU A 476 -8.88 7.06 24.90
C LEU A 476 -9.39 6.63 26.28
N GLU A 477 -9.93 7.58 27.05
CA GLU A 477 -10.54 7.34 28.36
C GLU A 477 -11.90 6.66 28.24
N GLU A 478 -12.78 7.16 27.38
CA GLU A 478 -14.09 6.54 27.08
C GLU A 478 -13.92 5.14 26.47
N GLU A 479 -12.91 4.95 25.61
CA GLU A 479 -12.58 3.64 25.05
C GLU A 479 -11.98 2.69 26.10
N GLY A 480 -11.12 3.22 27.00
CA GLY A 480 -10.61 2.46 28.14
C GLY A 480 -11.73 1.98 29.05
N GLU A 481 -12.69 2.86 29.34
CA GLU A 481 -13.86 2.57 30.18
C GLU A 481 -14.81 1.55 29.52
N ASP A 482 -15.08 1.64 28.21
CA ASP A 482 -15.88 0.62 27.50
C ASP A 482 -15.20 -0.75 27.51
N VAL A 483 -13.88 -0.80 27.28
CA VAL A 483 -13.10 -2.05 27.33
C VAL A 483 -13.09 -2.63 28.75
N GLU A 484 -12.93 -1.79 29.77
CA GLU A 484 -12.96 -2.20 31.18
C GLU A 484 -14.35 -2.72 31.58
N ASN A 485 -15.42 -2.03 31.20
CA ASN A 485 -16.80 -2.44 31.46
C ASN A 485 -17.13 -3.79 30.79
N ARG A 486 -16.67 -4.01 29.55
CA ARG A 486 -16.80 -5.32 28.87
C ARG A 486 -16.01 -6.41 29.56
N LEU A 487 -14.79 -6.10 30.02
CA LEU A 487 -13.94 -7.03 30.77
C LEU A 487 -14.62 -7.45 32.09
N ILE A 488 -15.22 -6.51 32.81
CA ILE A 488 -15.98 -6.77 34.03
C ILE A 488 -17.18 -7.66 33.73
N ALA A 489 -17.99 -7.30 32.73
CA ALA A 489 -19.17 -8.08 32.34
C ALA A 489 -18.82 -9.53 31.92
N SER A 490 -17.72 -9.71 31.19
CA SER A 490 -17.23 -11.05 30.82
C SER A 490 -16.82 -11.85 32.05
N ARG A 491 -16.05 -11.25 32.97
CA ARG A 491 -15.64 -11.89 34.23
C ARG A 491 -16.82 -12.25 35.13
N GLU A 492 -17.84 -11.41 35.19
CA GLU A 492 -19.07 -11.70 35.94
C GLU A 492 -19.81 -12.90 35.37
N ARG A 493 -19.94 -13.00 34.03
CA ARG A 493 -20.54 -14.17 33.38
C ARG A 493 -19.72 -15.44 33.62
N GLN A 494 -18.39 -15.37 33.52
CA GLN A 494 -17.54 -16.51 33.87
C GLN A 494 -17.74 -16.96 35.31
N ARG A 495 -17.83 -16.03 36.27
CA ARG A 495 -18.08 -16.34 37.68
C ARG A 495 -19.47 -16.95 37.88
N ALA A 496 -20.50 -16.44 37.20
CA ALA A 496 -21.85 -16.98 37.28
C ALA A 496 -21.91 -18.46 36.82
N ILE A 497 -21.24 -18.79 35.71
CA ILE A 497 -21.14 -20.18 35.22
C ILE A 497 -20.35 -21.04 36.21
N LYS A 498 -19.18 -20.57 36.66
CA LYS A 498 -18.34 -21.30 37.63
C LYS A 498 -19.06 -21.56 38.96
N VAL A 499 -19.86 -20.60 39.46
CA VAL A 499 -20.67 -20.75 40.68
C VAL A 499 -21.85 -21.69 40.47
N LYS A 500 -22.54 -21.61 39.32
CA LYS A 500 -23.70 -22.44 38.99
C LYS A 500 -23.37 -23.94 38.99
N TYR A 501 -22.16 -24.31 38.55
CA TYR A 501 -21.73 -25.71 38.48
C TYR A 501 -20.79 -26.12 39.61
N GLY A 502 -20.03 -25.19 40.21
CA GLY A 502 -19.12 -25.49 41.32
C GLY A 502 -18.18 -26.66 41.00
N ASN A 503 -18.33 -27.77 41.74
CA ASN A 503 -17.56 -29.00 41.53
C ASN A 503 -18.22 -30.01 40.56
N LYS A 504 -19.37 -29.69 39.98
CA LYS A 504 -20.06 -30.57 39.01
C LYS A 504 -19.48 -30.39 37.61
N SER A 505 -19.54 -31.43 36.79
CA SER A 505 -19.10 -31.37 35.39
C SER A 505 -19.94 -30.36 34.59
N VAL A 506 -19.28 -29.40 33.96
CA VAL A 506 -19.92 -28.37 33.14
C VAL A 506 -20.41 -28.98 31.82
N PRO A 507 -21.66 -28.70 31.38
CA PRO A 507 -22.18 -29.18 30.10
C PRO A 507 -21.35 -28.67 28.91
N VAL A 508 -21.20 -29.47 27.85
CA VAL A 508 -20.39 -29.15 26.66
C VAL A 508 -20.73 -27.79 26.03
N LYS A 509 -22.02 -27.39 26.05
CA LYS A 509 -22.45 -26.08 25.55
C LYS A 509 -21.91 -24.92 26.41
N GLU A 510 -22.05 -25.02 27.73
CA GLU A 510 -21.57 -24.00 28.66
C GLU A 510 -20.05 -24.00 28.78
N GLN A 511 -19.39 -25.14 28.56
CA GLN A 511 -17.93 -25.24 28.47
C GLN A 511 -17.40 -24.41 27.28
N ARG A 512 -18.02 -24.54 26.10
CA ARG A 512 -17.66 -23.74 24.91
C ARG A 512 -17.90 -22.24 25.12
N GLU A 513 -18.93 -21.89 25.87
CA GLU A 513 -19.22 -20.49 26.22
C GLU A 513 -18.18 -19.94 27.21
N LEU A 514 -17.80 -20.72 28.24
CA LEU A 514 -16.75 -20.37 29.18
C LEU A 514 -15.41 -20.15 28.46
N ASP A 515 -15.09 -21.06 27.56
CA ASP A 515 -13.90 -21.00 26.71
C ASP A 515 -13.86 -19.71 25.85
N ARG A 516 -14.98 -19.35 25.22
CA ARG A 516 -15.12 -18.11 24.46
C ARG A 516 -14.94 -16.87 25.34
N LEU A 517 -15.54 -16.87 26.53
CA LEU A 517 -15.43 -15.76 27.49
C LEU A 517 -14.00 -15.61 28.03
N GLU A 518 -13.23 -16.70 28.15
CA GLU A 518 -11.82 -16.66 28.55
C GLU A 518 -10.91 -16.10 27.46
N ASP A 519 -11.18 -16.45 26.19
CA ASP A 519 -10.48 -15.87 25.05
C ASP A 519 -10.80 -14.36 24.92
N GLU A 520 -12.07 -13.97 25.10
CA GLU A 520 -12.49 -12.56 25.15
C GLU A 520 -11.79 -11.79 26.29
N GLU A 521 -11.65 -12.38 27.49
CA GLU A 521 -10.89 -11.77 28.59
C GLU A 521 -9.41 -11.55 28.24
N ARG A 522 -8.75 -12.53 27.60
CA ARG A 522 -7.35 -12.39 27.18
C ARG A 522 -7.17 -11.25 26.17
N ILE A 523 -8.10 -11.12 25.22
CA ILE A 523 -8.08 -10.05 24.22
C ILE A 523 -8.30 -8.68 24.89
N LEU A 524 -9.37 -8.55 25.70
CA LEU A 524 -9.71 -7.29 26.34
C LEU A 524 -8.64 -6.83 27.33
N SER A 525 -8.03 -7.73 28.10
CA SER A 525 -6.96 -7.40 29.05
C SER A 525 -5.66 -6.95 28.38
N ARG A 526 -5.28 -7.57 27.25
CA ARG A 526 -4.15 -7.09 26.43
C ARG A 526 -4.42 -5.68 25.90
N ARG A 527 -5.63 -5.43 25.43
CA ARG A 527 -6.05 -4.12 24.93
C ARG A 527 -6.05 -3.03 26.02
N LEU A 528 -6.54 -3.34 27.22
CA LEU A 528 -6.48 -2.41 28.35
C LEU A 528 -5.02 -2.04 28.68
N THR A 529 -4.12 -3.04 28.64
CA THR A 529 -2.68 -2.82 28.88
C THR A 529 -2.04 -1.93 27.81
N SER A 530 -2.37 -2.14 26.53
CA SER A 530 -1.84 -1.31 25.44
C SER A 530 -2.36 0.13 25.50
N ILE A 531 -3.65 0.31 25.82
CA ILE A 531 -4.26 1.63 26.05
C ILE A 531 -3.55 2.36 27.20
N GLN A 532 -3.28 1.68 28.31
CA GLN A 532 -2.62 2.28 29.46
C GLN A 532 -1.15 2.61 29.18
N GLN A 533 -0.45 1.77 28.44
CA GLN A 533 0.91 2.05 27.96
C GLN A 533 0.93 3.27 27.02
N TYR A 534 -0.02 3.36 26.09
CA TYR A 534 -0.14 4.52 25.20
C TYR A 534 -0.46 5.81 25.97
N LYS A 535 -1.36 5.76 26.98
CA LYS A 535 -1.67 6.89 27.87
C LYS A 535 -0.42 7.41 28.60
N SER A 536 0.50 6.51 28.97
CA SER A 536 1.76 6.89 29.63
C SER A 536 2.83 7.45 28.68
N SER A 537 2.68 7.23 27.37
CA SER A 537 3.65 7.65 26.36
C SER A 537 3.70 9.16 26.19
N THR A 538 4.91 9.70 25.99
CA THR A 538 5.15 11.11 25.68
C THR A 538 4.41 11.56 24.41
N ILE A 539 4.22 10.64 23.46
CA ILE A 539 3.50 10.90 22.20
C ILE A 539 2.03 11.28 22.46
N TYR A 540 1.36 10.56 23.37
CA TYR A 540 -0.03 10.87 23.74
C TYR A 540 -0.14 12.25 24.40
N LYS A 541 0.81 12.61 25.27
CA LYS A 541 0.84 13.94 25.91
C LYS A 541 0.96 15.07 24.87
N VAL A 542 1.82 14.89 23.85
CA VAL A 542 1.95 15.85 22.75
C VAL A 542 0.65 15.97 21.97
N PHE A 543 0.03 14.86 21.56
CA PHE A 543 -1.26 14.90 20.84
C PHE A 543 -2.38 15.52 21.67
N TYR A 544 -2.40 15.29 22.98
CA TYR A 544 -3.38 15.91 23.87
C TYR A 544 -3.24 17.44 23.92
N ILE A 545 -2.01 17.96 23.92
CA ILE A 545 -1.73 19.40 23.86
C ILE A 545 -2.07 20.00 22.48
N VAL A 546 -1.87 19.25 21.40
CA VAL A 546 -2.18 19.69 20.03
C VAL A 546 -3.69 19.67 19.73
N ARG A 547 -4.47 18.85 20.44
CA ARG A 547 -5.91 18.69 20.22
C ARG A 547 -6.73 20.00 20.21
N PRO A 548 -6.59 20.95 21.16
CA PRO A 548 -7.31 22.22 21.10
C PRO A 548 -6.97 23.02 19.84
N PHE A 549 -5.71 23.03 19.40
CA PHE A 549 -5.30 23.69 18.15
C PHE A 549 -5.92 23.02 16.92
N GLU A 550 -6.00 21.69 16.91
CA GLU A 550 -6.65 20.93 15.84
C GLU A 550 -8.15 21.27 15.73
N ILE A 551 -8.85 21.42 16.85
CA ILE A 551 -10.27 21.80 16.89
C ILE A 551 -10.45 23.24 16.38
N ILE A 552 -9.63 24.19 16.85
CA ILE A 552 -9.67 25.58 16.37
C ILE A 552 -9.43 25.64 14.87
N LEU A 553 -8.42 24.92 14.38
CA LEU A 553 -8.13 24.82 12.94
C LEU A 553 -9.32 24.20 12.19
N GLY A 554 -9.93 23.14 12.72
CA GLY A 554 -11.13 22.54 12.15
C GLY A 554 -12.30 23.51 12.04
N VAL A 555 -12.54 24.35 13.05
CA VAL A 555 -13.57 25.41 13.02
C VAL A 555 -13.26 26.47 11.96
N ILE A 556 -12.01 26.94 11.88
CA ILE A 556 -11.57 27.90 10.86
C ILE A 556 -11.78 27.33 9.46
N LEU A 557 -11.37 26.08 9.24
CA LEU A 557 -11.56 25.40 7.96
C LEU A 557 -13.04 25.23 7.63
N LEU A 558 -13.89 24.87 8.60
CA LEU A 558 -15.34 24.77 8.42
C LEU A 558 -15.95 26.10 7.99
N CYS A 559 -15.60 27.20 8.67
CA CYS A 559 -16.03 28.55 8.30
C CYS A 559 -15.59 28.89 6.87
N THR A 560 -14.35 28.56 6.52
CA THR A 560 -13.80 28.77 5.17
C THR A 560 -14.58 27.97 4.13
N THR A 561 -14.92 26.71 4.41
CA THR A 561 -15.78 25.89 3.55
C THR A 561 -17.12 26.55 3.29
N LEU A 562 -17.78 27.04 4.35
CA LEU A 562 -19.09 27.68 4.23
C LEU A 562 -19.02 28.96 3.38
N VAL A 563 -17.97 29.77 3.55
CA VAL A 563 -17.75 30.96 2.72
C VAL A 563 -17.54 30.57 1.25
N ILE A 564 -16.74 29.54 0.97
CA ILE A 564 -16.54 29.02 -0.39
C ILE A 564 -17.87 28.51 -0.99
N THR A 565 -18.66 27.75 -0.24
CA THR A 565 -19.95 27.23 -0.70
C THR A 565 -20.93 28.36 -1.03
N VAL A 566 -21.03 29.37 -0.16
CA VAL A 566 -21.84 30.58 -0.43
C VAL A 566 -21.31 31.32 -1.66
N SER A 567 -19.99 31.41 -1.81
CA SER A 567 -19.34 32.03 -2.97
C SER A 567 -19.73 31.35 -4.28
N ILE A 568 -19.60 30.02 -4.33
CA ILE A 568 -19.98 29.21 -5.49
C ILE A 568 -21.47 29.39 -5.78
N PHE A 569 -22.33 29.31 -4.75
CA PHE A 569 -23.78 29.49 -4.90
C PHE A 569 -24.16 30.86 -5.47
N MET A 570 -23.56 31.94 -4.97
CA MET A 570 -23.82 33.29 -5.49
C MET A 570 -23.35 33.42 -6.94
N THR A 571 -22.18 32.88 -7.30
CA THR A 571 -21.68 32.92 -8.68
C THR A 571 -22.57 32.14 -9.65
N ILE A 572 -23.06 30.95 -9.29
CA ILE A 572 -23.93 30.16 -10.20
C ILE A 572 -25.31 30.79 -10.36
N VAL A 573 -25.85 31.43 -9.31
CA VAL A 573 -27.09 32.21 -9.40
C VAL A 573 -26.89 33.44 -10.29
N ASP A 574 -25.73 34.08 -10.22
CA ASP A 574 -25.40 35.20 -11.11
C ASP A 574 -25.31 34.73 -12.57
N LYS A 575 -24.68 33.56 -12.80
CA LYS A 575 -24.57 32.94 -14.13
C LYS A 575 -25.93 32.66 -14.77
N ILE A 576 -26.89 32.15 -14.02
CA ILE A 576 -28.22 31.88 -14.60
C ILE A 576 -29.06 33.13 -14.78
N ALA A 577 -28.95 34.10 -13.87
CA ALA A 577 -29.76 35.31 -13.92
C ALA A 577 -29.26 36.32 -14.97
N ASN A 578 -27.94 36.40 -15.19
CA ASN A 578 -27.31 37.44 -15.99
C ASN A 578 -26.49 36.89 -17.19
N ALA A 579 -26.67 35.62 -17.59
CA ALA A 579 -26.03 35.08 -18.79
C ALA A 579 -26.57 35.71 -20.08
N ILE A 580 -25.68 35.99 -21.02
CA ILE A 580 -25.97 36.66 -22.30
C ILE A 580 -26.70 35.73 -23.27
N CYS A 581 -26.20 34.51 -23.37
CA CYS A 581 -26.57 33.54 -24.40
C CYS A 581 -26.91 32.16 -23.79
N GLY A 582 -27.07 32.10 -22.45
CA GLY A 582 -27.48 30.91 -21.72
C GLY A 582 -26.72 29.65 -22.13
N SER A 583 -27.45 28.61 -22.51
CA SER A 583 -26.87 27.33 -22.94
C SER A 583 -26.13 27.38 -24.28
N GLN A 584 -26.36 28.38 -25.14
CA GLN A 584 -25.74 28.46 -26.48
C GLN A 584 -24.25 28.85 -26.44
N CYS A 585 -23.81 29.43 -25.32
CA CYS A 585 -22.42 29.85 -25.10
C CYS A 585 -21.85 29.35 -23.77
N GLY A 586 -22.51 28.39 -23.11
CA GLY A 586 -22.01 27.82 -21.86
C GLY A 586 -22.10 28.74 -20.63
N TYR A 587 -23.13 29.61 -20.56
CA TYR A 587 -23.41 30.48 -19.41
C TYR A 587 -22.27 31.46 -19.05
N VAL A 588 -21.64 32.05 -20.07
CA VAL A 588 -20.68 33.16 -19.89
C VAL A 588 -21.44 34.43 -19.46
N ILE A 589 -20.94 35.11 -18.43
CA ILE A 589 -21.50 36.36 -17.89
C ILE A 589 -20.72 37.55 -18.43
N ASN A 590 -21.41 38.68 -18.60
CA ASN A 590 -20.85 39.99 -18.94
C ASN A 590 -20.10 40.67 -17.79
N HIS A 591 -20.83 40.88 -16.69
CA HIS A 591 -20.33 41.52 -15.47
C HIS A 591 -20.91 40.82 -14.26
N PRO A 592 -20.10 40.51 -13.24
CA PRO A 592 -20.63 39.99 -11.99
C PRO A 592 -21.48 41.07 -11.32
N LYS A 593 -22.79 40.83 -11.18
CA LYS A 593 -23.71 41.76 -10.50
C LYS A 593 -23.97 41.35 -9.07
N LEU A 594 -23.85 40.05 -8.77
CA LEU A 594 -24.05 39.53 -7.42
C LEU A 594 -22.74 39.58 -6.64
N PHE A 595 -22.87 39.88 -5.35
CA PHE A 595 -21.74 39.89 -4.43
C PHE A 595 -21.17 38.48 -4.25
N ASN A 596 -19.87 38.33 -4.52
CA ASN A 596 -19.11 37.11 -4.26
C ASN A 596 -18.12 37.38 -3.09
N PRO A 597 -18.26 36.66 -1.95
CA PRO A 597 -17.47 36.90 -0.75
C PRO A 597 -15.99 36.57 -0.91
N ILE A 598 -15.63 35.48 -1.59
CA ILE A 598 -14.22 35.10 -1.77
C ILE A 598 -13.52 36.11 -2.69
N ASN A 599 -14.17 36.53 -3.77
CA ASN A 599 -13.68 37.57 -4.65
C ASN A 599 -13.45 38.89 -3.89
N PHE A 600 -14.38 39.28 -3.02
CA PHE A 600 -14.22 40.46 -2.16
C PHE A 600 -13.04 40.33 -1.19
N ILE A 601 -12.84 39.15 -0.60
CA ILE A 601 -11.68 38.87 0.27
C ILE A 601 -10.39 39.06 -0.53
N PHE A 602 -10.27 38.45 -1.72
CA PHE A 602 -9.08 38.59 -2.57
C PHE A 602 -8.75 40.04 -2.92
N VAL A 603 -9.74 40.82 -3.36
CA VAL A 603 -9.55 42.23 -3.73
C VAL A 603 -9.14 43.10 -2.52
N ASN A 604 -9.56 42.74 -1.30
CA ASN A 604 -9.10 43.47 -0.11
C ASN A 604 -7.73 43.01 0.37
N LEU A 605 -7.42 41.72 0.28
CA LEU A 605 -6.10 41.19 0.62
C LEU A 605 -5.02 41.70 -0.33
N SER A 606 -5.34 41.95 -1.60
CA SER A 606 -4.39 42.46 -2.60
C SER A 606 -3.89 43.88 -2.32
N LYS A 607 -4.55 44.62 -1.42
CA LYS A 607 -4.06 45.92 -0.91
C LYS A 607 -2.79 45.77 -0.08
N ILE A 608 -2.56 44.58 0.50
CA ILE A 608 -1.39 44.27 1.34
C ILE A 608 -0.58 43.17 0.66
N PHE A 609 0.42 43.55 -0.11
CA PHE A 609 1.29 42.61 -0.80
C PHE A 609 2.13 41.76 0.19
N PRO A 610 2.25 40.43 0.05
CA PRO A 610 1.68 39.50 -0.95
C PRO A 610 0.55 38.59 -0.39
N LEU A 611 -0.33 39.13 0.46
CA LEU A 611 -1.25 38.32 1.27
C LEU A 611 -2.31 37.59 0.43
N ASP A 612 -2.79 38.20 -0.65
CA ASP A 612 -3.71 37.60 -1.62
C ASP A 612 -3.14 36.34 -2.30
N TYR A 613 -1.86 36.35 -2.68
CA TYR A 613 -1.20 35.17 -3.25
C TYR A 613 -1.00 34.07 -2.21
N MET A 614 -0.62 34.41 -0.98
CA MET A 614 -0.55 33.44 0.12
C MET A 614 -1.92 32.79 0.38
N PHE A 615 -2.98 33.60 0.36
CA PHE A 615 -4.34 33.12 0.53
C PHE A 615 -4.78 32.20 -0.63
N MET A 616 -4.40 32.51 -1.87
CA MET A 616 -4.63 31.64 -3.02
C MET A 616 -3.98 30.27 -2.85
N VAL A 617 -2.70 30.25 -2.47
CA VAL A 617 -1.96 29.00 -2.21
C VAL A 617 -2.60 28.22 -1.05
N CYS A 618 -2.98 28.90 0.04
CA CYS A 618 -3.68 28.27 1.15
C CYS A 618 -5.01 27.64 0.72
N LEU A 619 -5.80 28.30 -0.13
CA LEU A 619 -7.03 27.73 -0.68
C LEU A 619 -6.74 26.51 -1.56
N ILE A 620 -5.72 26.56 -2.42
CA ILE A 620 -5.32 25.43 -3.26
C ILE A 620 -4.92 24.22 -2.40
N VAL A 621 -4.08 24.44 -1.39
CA VAL A 621 -3.67 23.38 -0.44
C VAL A 621 -4.89 22.84 0.32
N TYR A 622 -5.82 23.71 0.70
CA TYR A 622 -7.04 23.28 1.38
C TYR A 622 -7.91 22.37 0.49
N PHE A 623 -8.15 22.74 -0.77
CA PHE A 623 -8.86 21.87 -1.72
C PHE A 623 -8.12 20.55 -1.97
N PHE A 624 -6.79 20.57 -2.03
CA PHE A 624 -5.98 19.35 -2.14
C PHE A 624 -6.16 18.42 -0.94
N LEU A 625 -6.03 18.96 0.28
CA LEU A 625 -6.21 18.20 1.52
C LEU A 625 -7.65 17.67 1.64
N ALA A 626 -8.64 18.45 1.22
CA ALA A 626 -10.04 18.03 1.14
C ALA A 626 -10.21 16.85 0.18
N THR A 627 -9.66 16.91 -1.04
CA THR A 627 -9.69 15.77 -1.98
C THR A 627 -9.02 14.54 -1.40
N MET A 628 -7.85 14.69 -0.78
CA MET A 628 -7.16 13.59 -0.09
C MET A 628 -8.03 12.96 1.00
N SER A 629 -8.66 13.78 1.85
CA SER A 629 -9.61 13.30 2.86
C SER A 629 -10.80 12.57 2.22
N GLY A 630 -11.34 13.09 1.11
CA GLY A 630 -12.40 12.45 0.33
C GLY A 630 -12.00 11.06 -0.17
N ILE A 631 -10.84 10.92 -0.81
CA ILE A 631 -10.36 9.63 -1.33
C ILE A 631 -10.12 8.63 -0.19
N VAL A 632 -9.53 9.07 0.93
CA VAL A 632 -9.27 8.19 2.08
C VAL A 632 -10.57 7.69 2.73
N HIS A 633 -11.58 8.55 2.85
CA HIS A 633 -12.84 8.17 3.52
C HIS A 633 -13.80 7.42 2.61
N VAL A 634 -13.89 7.79 1.34
CA VAL A 634 -14.80 7.14 0.37
C VAL A 634 -14.19 5.84 -0.18
N GLY A 635 -12.86 5.78 -0.30
CA GLY A 635 -12.12 4.75 -1.02
C GLY A 635 -12.13 4.98 -2.53
N ILE A 636 -11.20 4.38 -3.27
CA ILE A 636 -11.16 4.48 -4.74
C ILE A 636 -12.25 3.58 -5.30
N ARG A 637 -13.33 4.19 -5.79
CA ARG A 637 -14.47 3.48 -6.37
C ARG A 637 -14.53 3.67 -7.88
N PHE A 638 -14.83 2.58 -8.57
CA PHE A 638 -15.27 2.64 -9.96
C PHE A 638 -16.78 2.43 -9.98
N LEU A 639 -17.51 3.53 -10.20
CA LEU A 639 -18.98 3.60 -10.10
C LEU A 639 -19.46 3.15 -8.70
N TRP A 640 -19.84 1.88 -8.53
CA TRP A 640 -20.41 1.32 -7.29
C TRP A 640 -19.49 0.27 -6.64
N ILE A 641 -18.39 -0.10 -7.31
CA ILE A 641 -17.47 -1.15 -6.84
C ILE A 641 -16.26 -0.48 -6.19
N ASN A 642 -15.93 -0.92 -4.97
CA ASN A 642 -14.72 -0.50 -4.27
C ASN A 642 -13.51 -1.25 -4.85
N LEU A 643 -12.62 -0.53 -5.53
CA LEU A 643 -11.45 -1.11 -6.19
C LEU A 643 -10.27 -1.19 -5.22
N TYR A 644 -9.98 -0.08 -4.52
CA TYR A 644 -8.89 0.02 -3.56
C TYR A 644 -9.28 0.85 -2.33
N SER A 645 -8.93 0.35 -1.14
CA SER A 645 -9.00 1.12 0.11
C SER A 645 -7.64 1.68 0.48
N ILE A 646 -7.55 2.99 0.71
CA ILE A 646 -6.31 3.63 1.18
C ILE A 646 -6.19 3.44 2.70
N LYS A 647 -5.16 2.70 3.12
CA LYS A 647 -4.79 2.43 4.51
C LYS A 647 -3.37 2.90 4.80
N LYS A 648 -3.12 3.38 6.02
CA LYS A 648 -1.77 3.78 6.44
C LYS A 648 -0.88 2.53 6.54
N GLY A 649 0.26 2.52 5.86
CA GLY A 649 1.23 1.42 5.93
C GLY A 649 0.88 0.14 5.17
N ALA A 650 -0.35 0.01 4.64
CA ALA A 650 -0.85 -1.18 3.97
C ALA A 650 -1.48 -0.92 2.58
N THR A 651 -1.15 0.22 1.95
CA THR A 651 -1.59 0.54 0.58
C THR A 651 -0.74 -0.15 -0.48
N ALA A 652 -1.39 -0.84 -1.41
CA ALA A 652 -0.73 -1.32 -2.62
C ALA A 652 -0.16 -0.14 -3.45
N PRO A 653 1.03 -0.27 -4.06
CA PRO A 653 1.65 0.80 -4.86
C PRO A 653 0.77 1.26 -6.04
N GLN A 654 -0.01 0.34 -6.61
CA GLN A 654 -0.97 0.65 -7.67
C GLN A 654 -2.10 1.57 -7.20
N ALA A 655 -2.59 1.37 -5.98
CA ALA A 655 -3.61 2.23 -5.40
C ALA A 655 -3.09 3.65 -5.18
N LEU A 656 -1.80 3.78 -4.81
CA LEU A 656 -1.12 5.07 -4.67
C LEU A 656 -0.97 5.76 -6.03
N LEU A 657 -0.61 5.01 -7.07
CA LEU A 657 -0.52 5.53 -8.44
C LEU A 657 -1.89 6.01 -8.94
N VAL A 658 -2.96 5.21 -8.80
CA VAL A 658 -4.32 5.62 -9.17
C VAL A 658 -4.78 6.83 -8.37
N SER A 659 -4.48 6.89 -7.06
CA SER A 659 -4.78 8.07 -6.24
C SER A 659 -4.07 9.32 -6.77
N ALA A 660 -2.82 9.22 -7.22
CA ALA A 660 -2.09 10.34 -7.81
C ALA A 660 -2.73 10.84 -9.11
N VAL A 661 -3.30 9.95 -9.93
CA VAL A 661 -4.08 10.33 -11.13
C VAL A 661 -5.33 11.10 -10.74
N LEU A 662 -6.10 10.56 -9.78
CA LEU A 662 -7.34 11.20 -9.31
C LEU A 662 -7.05 12.59 -8.74
N LEU A 663 -5.98 12.73 -7.96
CA LEU A 663 -5.55 14.03 -7.45
C LEU A 663 -5.15 14.97 -8.58
N THR A 664 -4.32 14.53 -9.52
CA THR A 664 -3.92 15.31 -10.70
C THR A 664 -5.12 15.83 -11.49
N LEU A 665 -6.09 14.95 -11.79
CA LEU A 665 -7.31 15.32 -12.50
C LEU A 665 -8.18 16.28 -11.69
N SER A 666 -8.31 16.08 -10.38
CA SER A 666 -9.07 16.98 -9.50
C SER A 666 -8.45 18.38 -9.40
N LEU A 667 -7.12 18.47 -9.40
CA LEU A 667 -6.38 19.73 -9.35
C LEU A 667 -6.45 20.47 -10.69
N LEU A 668 -6.51 19.74 -11.82
CA LEU A 668 -6.79 20.35 -13.12
C LEU A 668 -8.20 20.97 -13.15
N ALA A 669 -9.19 20.27 -12.61
CA ALA A 669 -10.55 20.80 -12.43
C ALA A 669 -10.63 21.97 -11.43
N LEU A 670 -9.74 21.99 -10.43
CA LEU A 670 -9.61 23.11 -9.50
C LEU A 670 -9.18 24.39 -10.22
N ASN A 671 -8.27 24.33 -11.21
CA ASN A 671 -7.88 25.52 -11.97
C ASN A 671 -9.09 26.16 -12.69
N TYR A 672 -9.90 25.32 -13.33
CA TYR A 672 -11.17 25.76 -13.92
C TYR A 672 -12.13 26.37 -12.88
N THR A 673 -12.34 25.66 -11.77
CA THR A 673 -13.31 26.05 -10.73
C THR A 673 -12.89 27.34 -10.02
N MET A 674 -11.58 27.51 -9.76
CA MET A 674 -11.01 28.70 -9.18
C MET A 674 -11.24 29.92 -10.07
N THR A 675 -10.91 29.76 -11.36
CA THR A 675 -10.96 30.85 -12.35
C THR A 675 -12.38 31.27 -12.70
N THR A 676 -13.33 30.34 -12.75
CA THR A 676 -14.68 30.65 -13.28
C THR A 676 -15.78 30.72 -12.23
N THR A 677 -15.58 30.16 -11.04
CA THR A 677 -16.68 29.93 -10.08
C THR A 677 -16.36 30.46 -8.68
N VAL A 678 -15.17 30.19 -8.14
CA VAL A 678 -14.80 30.61 -6.77
C VAL A 678 -14.53 32.12 -6.71
N ALA A 679 -13.64 32.63 -7.57
CA ALA A 679 -13.23 34.04 -7.58
C ALA A 679 -13.09 34.59 -9.02
N PRO A 680 -14.18 34.66 -9.80
CA PRO A 680 -14.11 34.96 -11.22
C PRO A 680 -13.48 36.32 -11.55
N GLY A 681 -13.85 37.40 -10.84
CA GLY A 681 -13.30 38.74 -11.12
C GLY A 681 -11.80 38.82 -10.87
N TYR A 682 -11.37 38.34 -9.69
CA TYR A 682 -9.97 38.36 -9.29
C TYR A 682 -9.11 37.36 -10.09
N ALA A 683 -9.62 36.20 -10.48
CA ALA A 683 -8.84 35.27 -11.29
C ALA A 683 -8.70 35.71 -12.76
N HIS A 684 -9.70 36.42 -13.31
CA HIS A 684 -9.64 36.97 -14.66
C HIS A 684 -8.74 38.20 -14.78
N PHE A 685 -8.85 39.16 -13.87
CA PHE A 685 -8.17 40.46 -13.97
C PHE A 685 -7.30 40.82 -12.76
N GLY A 686 -7.25 39.99 -11.72
CA GLY A 686 -6.47 40.29 -10.52
C GLY A 686 -6.96 41.52 -9.79
N SER A 687 -6.03 42.38 -9.36
CA SER A 687 -6.34 43.67 -8.70
C SER A 687 -6.40 44.85 -9.67
N GLN A 688 -6.46 44.61 -10.99
CA GLN A 688 -6.53 45.69 -11.99
C GLN A 688 -7.82 46.50 -11.85
N VAL A 689 -7.67 47.82 -12.01
CA VAL A 689 -8.75 48.81 -12.01
C VAL A 689 -8.56 49.75 -13.20
N TYR A 690 -9.63 50.34 -13.71
CA TYR A 690 -9.54 51.34 -14.78
C TYR A 690 -10.39 52.57 -14.45
N CYS A 691 -9.96 53.70 -14.99
CA CYS A 691 -10.72 54.95 -14.91
C CYS A 691 -11.87 54.94 -15.92
N ASN A 692 -13.12 55.04 -15.45
CA ASN A 692 -14.29 55.07 -16.33
C ASN A 692 -14.53 56.46 -16.95
N GLN A 693 -13.83 57.50 -16.48
CA GLN A 693 -13.95 58.86 -17.00
C GLN A 693 -12.97 59.11 -18.15
N THR A 694 -13.49 59.52 -19.31
CA THR A 694 -12.69 59.97 -20.46
C THR A 694 -12.79 61.50 -20.58
N ILE A 695 -11.66 62.18 -20.61
CA ILE A 695 -11.56 63.59 -21.00
C ILE A 695 -11.60 63.66 -22.54
N LEU A 696 -11.93 64.82 -23.13
CA LEU A 696 -11.81 65.02 -24.58
C LEU A 696 -10.43 64.54 -25.07
N ASP A 697 -10.41 63.91 -26.25
CA ASP A 697 -9.27 63.21 -26.88
C ASP A 697 -8.93 61.80 -26.37
N GLY A 698 -9.85 61.14 -25.64
CA GLY A 698 -9.71 59.71 -25.30
C GLY A 698 -8.69 59.42 -24.19
N VAL A 699 -8.12 60.46 -23.60
CA VAL A 699 -7.26 60.38 -22.41
C VAL A 699 -8.15 60.15 -21.17
N ARG A 700 -7.83 59.12 -20.39
CA ARG A 700 -8.53 58.80 -19.14
C ARG A 700 -7.78 59.37 -17.96
N ASP A 701 -8.46 60.18 -17.17
CA ASP A 701 -7.93 60.73 -15.93
C ASP A 701 -9.03 60.79 -14.86
N CYS A 702 -8.76 60.14 -13.73
CA CYS A 702 -9.65 60.05 -12.57
C CYS A 702 -9.00 60.65 -11.31
N THR A 703 -7.98 61.51 -11.46
CA THR A 703 -7.31 62.15 -10.32
C THR A 703 -8.27 62.99 -9.45
N GLU A 704 -9.21 63.69 -10.07
CA GLU A 704 -10.23 64.50 -9.37
C GLU A 704 -11.42 63.65 -8.85
N ASN A 705 -11.83 62.62 -9.60
CA ASN A 705 -12.97 61.75 -9.27
C ASN A 705 -12.54 60.30 -9.04
N LYS A 706 -11.93 60.02 -7.88
CA LYS A 706 -11.48 58.67 -7.52
C LYS A 706 -12.61 57.63 -7.41
N GLU A 707 -13.86 58.07 -7.26
CA GLU A 707 -15.05 57.19 -7.25
C GLU A 707 -15.32 56.54 -8.62
N MET A 708 -14.77 57.09 -9.70
CA MET A 708 -14.91 56.58 -11.07
C MET A 708 -13.85 55.51 -11.42
N ILE A 709 -13.00 55.12 -10.45
CA ILE A 709 -12.05 54.02 -10.59
C ILE A 709 -12.78 52.71 -10.25
N VAL A 710 -12.99 51.89 -11.27
CA VAL A 710 -13.77 50.64 -11.17
C VAL A 710 -12.88 49.42 -11.46
N PRO A 711 -13.17 48.25 -10.88
CA PRO A 711 -12.43 47.03 -11.18
C PRO A 711 -12.56 46.64 -12.66
N CYS A 712 -11.49 46.09 -13.23
CA CYS A 712 -11.51 45.57 -14.58
C CYS A 712 -12.52 44.42 -14.72
N ASP A 713 -13.22 44.44 -15.85
CA ASP A 713 -14.17 43.43 -16.27
C ASP A 713 -14.10 43.25 -17.80
N ILE A 714 -15.01 42.47 -18.38
CA ILE A 714 -14.99 42.08 -19.80
C ILE A 714 -15.27 43.27 -20.75
N TYR A 715 -15.92 44.34 -20.26
CA TYR A 715 -16.17 45.56 -21.04
C TYR A 715 -15.16 46.66 -20.74
N GLY A 716 -14.27 46.40 -19.80
CA GLY A 716 -13.11 47.22 -19.52
C GLY A 716 -12.31 47.46 -20.81
N PRO A 717 -11.70 48.64 -20.93
CA PRO A 717 -10.95 49.00 -22.11
C PRO A 717 -9.75 48.07 -22.32
N THR A 718 -9.65 47.44 -23.49
CA THR A 718 -8.64 46.41 -23.78
C THR A 718 -7.19 46.91 -23.79
N ASP A 719 -7.02 48.23 -23.88
CA ASP A 719 -5.75 48.95 -23.74
C ASP A 719 -5.26 49.00 -22.28
N ILE A 720 -6.15 48.87 -21.29
CA ILE A 720 -5.81 48.90 -19.87
C ILE A 720 -6.06 47.55 -19.21
N CYS A 721 -7.26 46.99 -19.35
CA CYS A 721 -7.64 45.73 -18.73
C CYS A 721 -7.07 44.56 -19.55
N THR A 722 -5.99 43.98 -19.05
CA THR A 722 -5.40 42.76 -19.62
C THR A 722 -5.93 41.54 -18.88
N PRO A 723 -6.54 40.54 -19.55
CA PRO A 723 -6.95 39.30 -18.88
C PRO A 723 -5.78 38.36 -18.65
N THR A 724 -5.89 37.49 -17.65
CA THR A 724 -4.92 36.41 -17.38
C THR A 724 -4.87 35.37 -18.50
N VAL A 725 -3.73 34.73 -18.68
CA VAL A 725 -3.59 33.68 -19.70
C VAL A 725 -4.45 32.47 -19.35
N SER A 726 -4.57 32.11 -18.07
CA SER A 726 -5.44 31.04 -17.60
C SER A 726 -6.91 31.30 -17.95
N SER A 727 -7.42 32.50 -17.68
CA SER A 727 -8.82 32.85 -17.95
C SER A 727 -9.12 32.83 -19.45
N THR A 728 -8.22 33.39 -20.27
CA THR A 728 -8.38 33.36 -21.73
C THR A 728 -8.37 31.94 -22.30
N MET A 729 -7.54 31.02 -21.78
CA MET A 729 -7.55 29.62 -22.20
C MET A 729 -8.86 28.92 -21.84
N ILE A 730 -9.39 29.13 -20.64
CA ILE A 730 -10.65 28.53 -20.20
C ILE A 730 -11.84 29.10 -20.98
N ASP A 731 -11.90 30.42 -21.16
CA ASP A 731 -12.98 31.06 -21.90
C ASP A 731 -12.98 30.65 -23.39
N LYS A 732 -11.79 30.47 -23.99
CA LYS A 732 -11.65 29.88 -25.33
C LYS A 732 -12.29 28.49 -25.41
N ILE A 733 -12.06 27.62 -24.42
CA ILE A 733 -12.68 26.28 -24.36
C ILE A 733 -14.21 26.40 -24.28
N ILE A 734 -14.73 27.25 -23.39
CA ILE A 734 -16.18 27.41 -23.20
C ILE A 734 -16.86 27.92 -24.47
N VAL A 735 -16.28 28.93 -25.12
CA VAL A 735 -16.87 29.59 -26.29
C VAL A 735 -16.76 28.74 -27.55
N ASN A 736 -15.59 28.13 -27.81
CA ASN A 736 -15.38 27.30 -29.00
C ASN A 736 -16.18 25.99 -28.94
N THR A 737 -16.43 25.48 -27.73
CA THR A 737 -17.14 24.22 -27.49
C THR A 737 -18.19 24.37 -26.38
N PRO A 738 -19.39 24.90 -26.70
CA PRO A 738 -20.44 25.20 -25.72
C PRO A 738 -20.89 23.98 -24.89
N PHE A 739 -20.77 22.77 -25.42
CA PHE A 739 -21.06 21.53 -24.70
C PHE A 739 -20.28 21.44 -23.37
N PHE A 740 -18.98 21.71 -23.38
CA PHE A 740 -18.18 21.68 -22.15
C PHE A 740 -18.59 22.79 -21.19
N GLY A 741 -18.87 24.00 -21.69
CA GLY A 741 -19.36 25.10 -20.86
C GLY A 741 -20.66 24.78 -20.13
N VAL A 742 -21.64 24.20 -20.82
CA VAL A 742 -22.90 23.75 -20.22
C VAL A 742 -22.67 22.64 -19.19
N PHE A 743 -21.84 21.65 -19.52
CA PHE A 743 -21.49 20.57 -18.59
C PHE A 743 -20.82 21.11 -17.32
N PHE A 744 -19.82 21.97 -17.47
CA PHE A 744 -19.09 22.56 -16.36
C PHE A 744 -19.93 23.51 -15.50
N TYR A 745 -20.94 24.14 -16.08
CA TYR A 745 -21.90 24.93 -15.33
C TYR A 745 -22.80 24.05 -14.44
N TYR A 746 -23.44 23.02 -15.03
CA TYR A 746 -24.32 22.12 -14.26
C TYR A 746 -23.57 21.26 -13.25
N SER A 747 -22.30 20.94 -13.52
CA SER A 747 -21.45 20.22 -12.57
C SER A 747 -21.26 20.99 -11.26
N GLN A 748 -21.32 22.33 -11.25
CA GLN A 748 -21.26 23.13 -10.02
C GLN A 748 -22.52 22.97 -9.14
N TRP A 749 -23.70 22.86 -9.76
CA TRP A 749 -24.94 22.55 -9.02
C TRP A 749 -24.88 21.18 -8.36
N ILE A 750 -24.39 20.18 -9.09
CA ILE A 750 -24.18 18.82 -8.58
C ILE A 750 -23.15 18.85 -7.44
N PHE A 751 -22.06 19.62 -7.60
CA PHE A 751 -21.04 19.79 -6.57
C PHE A 751 -21.65 20.32 -5.26
N LEU A 752 -22.49 21.35 -5.29
CA LEU A 752 -23.18 21.86 -4.10
C LEU A 752 -24.12 20.83 -3.47
N ALA A 753 -24.86 20.08 -4.28
CA ALA A 753 -25.75 19.03 -3.80
C ALA A 753 -24.99 17.90 -3.08
N VAL A 754 -23.89 17.43 -3.69
CA VAL A 754 -23.04 16.38 -3.10
C VAL A 754 -22.33 16.90 -1.85
N PHE A 755 -21.86 18.16 -1.84
CA PHE A 755 -21.33 18.80 -0.64
C PHE A 755 -22.37 18.85 0.48
N GLY A 756 -23.60 19.26 0.20
CA GLY A 756 -24.69 19.31 1.19
C GLY A 756 -25.00 17.93 1.78
N LEU A 757 -25.05 16.90 0.94
CA LEU A 757 -25.22 15.52 1.39
C LEU A 757 -24.03 15.03 2.23
N GLY A 758 -22.80 15.32 1.78
CA GLY A 758 -21.57 15.02 2.52
C GLY A 758 -21.55 15.68 3.89
N PHE A 759 -21.96 16.95 3.97
CA PHE A 759 -22.05 17.73 5.21
C PHE A 759 -23.07 17.14 6.18
N LEU A 760 -24.26 16.78 5.71
CA LEU A 760 -25.27 16.11 6.53
C LEU A 760 -24.75 14.76 7.07
N VAL A 761 -24.17 13.93 6.19
CA VAL A 761 -23.59 12.65 6.59
C VAL A 761 -22.48 12.85 7.63
N ALA A 762 -21.59 13.82 7.40
CA ALA A 762 -20.49 14.13 8.30
C ALA A 762 -20.99 14.60 9.67
N LEU A 763 -22.07 15.39 9.75
CA LEU A 763 -22.68 15.82 11.01
C LEU A 763 -23.26 14.65 11.82
N PHE A 764 -23.90 13.67 11.18
CA PHE A 764 -24.51 12.53 11.90
C PHE A 764 -23.57 11.34 12.10
N LYS A 765 -22.44 11.27 11.38
CA LYS A 765 -21.45 10.20 11.53
C LYS A 765 -20.82 10.22 12.92
N ARG A 766 -20.74 9.06 13.58
CA ARG A 766 -20.07 8.91 14.88
C ARG A 766 -18.55 9.11 14.75
N PRO A 767 -17.88 9.66 15.79
CA PRO A 767 -16.42 9.78 15.80
C PRO A 767 -15.76 8.41 15.64
N ARG A 768 -14.60 8.40 14.97
CA ARG A 768 -13.86 7.17 14.70
C ARG A 768 -13.31 6.61 16.02
N ASN A 769 -13.47 5.30 16.26
CA ASN A 769 -12.84 4.63 17.41
C ASN A 769 -11.30 4.78 17.34
N ASN A 770 -10.57 4.85 18.47
CA ASN A 770 -9.10 4.93 18.42
C ASN A 770 -8.46 3.62 18.02
N SER A 771 -9.15 2.49 18.20
CA SER A 771 -8.76 1.24 17.58
C SER A 771 -8.37 1.53 16.16
N THR A 772 -7.08 1.41 15.88
CA THR A 772 -6.62 1.35 14.51
C THR A 772 -7.48 0.26 13.89
N GLN A 773 -8.05 0.49 12.72
CA GLN A 773 -8.78 -0.56 12.02
C GLN A 773 -7.89 -1.81 11.88
N ASP A 774 -6.57 -1.60 11.93
CA ASP A 774 -5.50 -2.57 12.07
C ASP A 774 -5.51 -3.35 13.41
N ASP A 775 -5.84 -2.74 14.57
CA ASP A 775 -5.92 -3.44 15.87
C ASP A 775 -7.15 -4.36 15.93
N LEU A 776 -8.30 -3.92 15.40
CA LEU A 776 -9.51 -4.75 15.32
C LEU A 776 -9.31 -5.90 14.33
N GLN A 777 -8.63 -5.65 13.23
CA GLN A 777 -8.39 -6.67 12.21
C GLN A 777 -7.25 -7.63 12.62
N GLU A 778 -6.21 -7.18 13.33
CA GLU A 778 -5.24 -8.07 13.99
C GLU A 778 -5.92 -8.92 15.06
N LEU A 779 -6.87 -8.36 15.81
CA LEU A 779 -7.64 -9.11 16.80
C LEU A 779 -8.62 -10.09 16.17
N ASP A 780 -9.31 -9.71 15.09
CA ASP A 780 -10.20 -10.60 14.32
C ASP A 780 -9.37 -11.72 13.64
N GLU A 781 -8.16 -11.40 13.13
CA GLU A 781 -7.22 -12.37 12.58
C GLU A 781 -6.60 -13.26 13.67
N GLU A 782 -6.32 -12.74 14.87
CA GLU A 782 -5.87 -13.52 16.03
C GLU A 782 -7.01 -14.39 16.57
N GLU A 783 -8.26 -13.90 16.59
CA GLU A 783 -9.47 -14.66 16.93
C GLU A 783 -9.73 -15.78 15.93
N GLU A 784 -9.65 -15.51 14.62
CA GLU A 784 -9.72 -16.55 13.57
C GLU A 784 -8.56 -17.56 13.67
N ASN A 785 -7.35 -17.11 14.01
CA ASN A 785 -6.19 -17.99 14.21
C ASN A 785 -6.32 -18.85 15.47
N LEU A 786 -6.87 -18.32 16.55
CA LEU A 786 -7.15 -19.07 17.79
C LEU A 786 -8.29 -20.07 17.58
N LEU A 787 -9.36 -19.68 16.88
CA LEU A 787 -10.47 -20.56 16.51
C LEU A 787 -10.02 -21.67 15.56
N SER A 788 -9.14 -21.39 14.59
CA SER A 788 -8.60 -22.39 13.67
C SER A 788 -7.60 -23.35 14.33
N GLN A 789 -6.73 -22.87 15.24
CA GLN A 789 -5.89 -23.75 16.06
C GLN A 789 -6.71 -24.66 16.96
N ARG A 790 -7.82 -24.16 17.52
CA ARG A 790 -8.67 -24.92 18.44
C ARG A 790 -9.52 -25.97 17.71
N ASN A 791 -10.08 -25.63 16.55
CA ASN A 791 -10.78 -26.60 15.69
C ASN A 791 -9.84 -27.74 15.21
N SER A 792 -8.56 -27.43 14.97
CA SER A 792 -7.54 -28.44 14.65
C SER A 792 -7.28 -29.39 15.83
N SER A 793 -7.38 -28.91 17.07
CA SER A 793 -7.16 -29.71 18.29
C SER A 793 -8.34 -30.63 18.64
N TYR A 794 -9.59 -30.18 18.41
CA TYR A 794 -10.79 -31.01 18.64
C TYR A 794 -10.98 -32.12 17.59
N HIS A 795 -10.34 -32.04 16.43
CA HIS A 795 -10.33 -33.11 15.44
C HIS A 795 -9.20 -34.13 15.64
N ALA A 796 -8.32 -33.91 16.64
CA ALA A 796 -7.18 -34.78 16.96
C ALA A 796 -7.39 -35.66 18.21
N THR A 797 -8.56 -35.58 18.85
CA THR A 797 -9.04 -36.48 19.94
C THR A 797 -10.31 -37.15 19.50
#